data_AF-A0A150S484-F1
#
_entry.id   AF-A0A150S484-F1
#
_cell.length_a   1.000
_cell.length_b   1.000
_cell.length_c   1.000
_cell.angle_alpha   90.00
_cell.angle_beta   90.00
_cell.angle_gamma   90.00
#
_symmetry.space_group_name_H-M   'P 1'
#
loop_
_entity.id
_entity.type
_entity.pdbx_description
1 polymer ?
#
loop_
_entity_poly.entity_id
_entity_poly.type
_entity_poly.pdbx_seq_one_letter_code
_entity_poly.pdbx_strand_id
1 'polypeptide(L)'
;MNGSILLIMLSGTALCGLAGCGADAQAPDEPSAVELALRSPPLPPVSELPKGEGAQVEASYLFGVHSIEDRTDERAAANLITWPGGSARSSWTVFVHYTEPSRGEIDYQRYKRMIDAGFSPIVRFDYDHGQTLPPASGDRCDPSWIETVVDTMERIADNEVCKGPCSTTFILGNEMNASFENSQDRDGKGFTVPEYARCFRDLRARMKDKGLQAKLLVGAVSPLNADATASCPGSKAYDQDYKKYLHCLVQETNGDADGFALHAYGGRGGNADPRSDEQHDGFQNYKLQLDIVDGAGGAAMPIYITEFNHAGDLYSDEDTGEHYPEQPYQSGFIQKAYQDVAAYNEAHDCRIKSLVWFAYQNPTFAGLNLTDWECIAPPREKTAPGSPPPPPRPCNMKQAFDDFRDTALHQEYATSCLAVTKPPPGDPVLEGAELGGVVGEDALRTLKLINLGGEIAYSIASAVPWLRIESGAEGKLAPSESVALAVRATCGAEPSSATGALTISFSGRYRPIQRSLPVRLDCRTAAPPPPPGTPPGGSHGDPHLRTLDGVFYDFQGAGEYVLVDGGSDFAVQAREQPLGASDAIAVNTAVAVRVGASRLAFYAGASPALRVDGAPVEVAGKLDLPGGHAVYRAGDRYVVTSAAGDHVDVAVRGAHVDVLVYPAAGRAGLLRGLLGNGNGAPDDDFTPRAGVALAPPLSRDELYEIFGASYRVSAAESLFDYAPGESVETFAIPGFPARSASVSDLSPAEREAAAAACAGAGVTDPFLLDACVLDVGHSGDPAFADSAAGAVPPAEGMRELYRTDFEGPIGAGWSSTSTDVTPIGGRRFLGQFNNETVTLRLAGLAPHSRVKVSFDLYVIRSWDGNDGDVFSLGASGSPRIVQTTFANTGGLQSFPDLLGWGSHPMRTGAAESDSLGYDFYGDSVYRLSYELPHSEPDIELRFSGSGLQWIGDESWGIDNLDVVAQ
;
A
#
# COMPACT_ATOMS: atom_id res chain seq x y z
N MET A 1 -59.77 -29.14 28.35
CA MET A 1 -59.75 -30.06 29.50
C MET A 1 -59.19 -31.39 29.02
N ASN A 2 -58.11 -31.81 29.68
CA ASN A 2 -57.44 -33.13 29.80
C ASN A 2 -57.86 -34.36 28.96
N GLY A 3 -56.82 -35.07 28.49
CA GLY A 3 -56.74 -36.53 28.31
C GLY A 3 -56.04 -36.92 27.00
N SER A 4 -54.75 -37.30 26.95
CA SER A 4 -54.19 -38.65 27.26
C SER A 4 -54.76 -39.74 26.32
N ILE A 5 -54.06 -40.64 25.60
CA ILE A 5 -52.72 -41.28 25.59
C ILE A 5 -52.60 -42.05 24.25
N LEU A 6 -51.38 -42.31 23.72
CA LEU A 6 -50.85 -43.64 23.28
C LEU A 6 -50.00 -43.66 21.97
N LEU A 7 -48.82 -44.26 22.14
CA LEU A 7 -47.82 -44.75 21.18
C LEU A 7 -48.36 -45.76 20.14
N ILE A 8 -47.86 -45.72 18.89
CA ILE A 8 -47.56 -46.92 18.07
C ILE A 8 -46.33 -46.64 17.17
N MET A 9 -45.31 -47.50 17.26
CA MET A 9 -44.29 -47.74 16.23
C MET A 9 -44.75 -48.88 15.31
N LEU A 10 -44.41 -48.84 14.02
CA LEU A 10 -43.91 -50.00 13.25
C LEU A 10 -43.43 -49.62 11.84
N SER A 11 -42.39 -50.34 11.46
CA SER A 11 -41.53 -50.36 10.25
C SER A 11 -42.14 -51.06 9.02
N GLY A 12 -41.57 -50.83 7.82
CA GLY A 12 -41.50 -51.86 6.76
C GLY A 12 -41.49 -51.44 5.28
N THR A 13 -40.29 -51.30 4.70
CA THR A 13 -39.80 -51.93 3.44
C THR A 13 -40.57 -51.92 2.10
N ALA A 14 -39.98 -51.18 1.13
CA ALA A 14 -39.35 -51.62 -0.14
C ALA A 14 -40.10 -51.86 -1.49
N LEU A 15 -39.59 -51.13 -2.50
CA LEU A 15 -39.01 -51.58 -3.80
C LEU A 15 -39.85 -51.67 -5.11
N CYS A 16 -39.49 -50.76 -6.04
CA CYS A 16 -38.86 -50.99 -7.38
C CYS A 16 -39.66 -50.72 -8.68
N GLY A 17 -39.01 -49.99 -9.61
CA GLY A 17 -39.39 -49.87 -11.02
C GLY A 17 -38.63 -48.78 -11.81
N LEU A 18 -37.33 -48.99 -12.06
CA LEU A 18 -36.38 -48.17 -12.85
C LEU A 18 -36.54 -48.30 -14.38
N ALA A 19 -36.10 -47.26 -15.12
CA ALA A 19 -35.16 -47.30 -16.28
C ALA A 19 -34.91 -45.84 -16.75
N GLY A 20 -33.72 -45.32 -17.07
CA GLY A 20 -32.34 -45.81 -17.17
C GLY A 20 -31.55 -44.68 -17.89
N CYS A 21 -30.50 -44.13 -17.26
CA CYS A 21 -29.08 -44.34 -17.57
C CYS A 21 -28.44 -43.22 -18.41
N GLY A 22 -27.39 -42.62 -17.84
CA GLY A 22 -26.42 -41.73 -18.47
C GLY A 22 -25.47 -41.20 -17.42
N ALA A 23 -24.32 -41.87 -17.27
CA ALA A 23 -23.33 -41.64 -16.24
C ALA A 23 -22.58 -40.31 -16.44
N ASP A 24 -22.44 -39.54 -15.36
CA ASP A 24 -21.24 -38.84 -14.90
C ASP A 24 -21.63 -37.95 -13.72
N ALA A 25 -21.61 -38.51 -12.50
CA ALA A 25 -21.75 -37.75 -11.27
C ALA A 25 -20.35 -37.40 -10.77
N GLN A 26 -19.93 -36.15 -10.99
CA GLN A 26 -18.80 -35.53 -10.31
C GLN A 26 -19.22 -35.24 -8.85
N ALA A 27 -18.30 -35.47 -7.91
CA ALA A 27 -18.47 -35.21 -6.50
C ALA A 27 -18.85 -33.73 -6.24
N PRO A 28 -19.55 -33.40 -5.14
CA PRO A 28 -19.85 -32.00 -4.81
C PRO A 28 -18.56 -31.28 -4.40
N ASP A 29 -18.17 -30.27 -5.18
CA ASP A 29 -17.05 -29.37 -4.93
C ASP A 29 -17.37 -28.32 -3.84
N GLU A 30 -16.29 -27.75 -3.31
CA GLU A 30 -16.01 -27.13 -2.01
C GLU A 30 -16.84 -25.91 -1.52
N PRO A 31 -16.83 -25.63 -0.20
CA PRO A 31 -17.44 -24.44 0.38
C PRO A 31 -16.60 -23.16 0.18
N SER A 32 -17.32 -22.07 -0.14
CA SER A 32 -16.94 -20.65 -0.22
C SER A 32 -15.71 -20.21 0.60
N ALA A 33 -14.63 -19.84 -0.09
CA ALA A 33 -13.51 -19.09 0.46
C ALA A 33 -13.70 -17.59 0.17
N VAL A 34 -13.96 -16.81 1.22
CA VAL A 34 -13.87 -15.33 1.21
C VAL A 34 -12.40 -14.93 1.26
N GLU A 35 -11.91 -14.17 0.28
CA GLU A 35 -10.55 -13.62 0.24
C GLU A 35 -10.47 -12.28 0.99
N LEU A 36 -9.71 -12.23 2.08
CA LEU A 36 -9.25 -10.98 2.69
C LEU A 36 -8.02 -10.47 1.91
N ALA A 37 -8.13 -9.33 1.24
CA ALA A 37 -7.01 -8.64 0.61
C ALA A 37 -6.22 -7.82 1.64
N LEU A 38 -5.03 -8.30 2.03
CA LEU A 38 -4.01 -7.45 2.65
C LEU A 38 -3.34 -6.62 1.53
N ARG A 39 -3.62 -5.31 1.48
CA ARG A 39 -2.77 -4.33 0.76
C ARG A 39 -2.29 -3.26 1.71
N SER A 40 -0.97 -3.06 1.69
CA SER A 40 -0.25 -2.00 2.39
C SER A 40 -0.63 -0.60 1.89
N PRO A 41 -0.59 0.44 2.74
CA PRO A 41 -0.86 1.82 2.34
C PRO A 41 0.25 2.40 1.43
N PRO A 42 -0.06 3.39 0.58
CA PRO A 42 0.95 4.23 -0.06
C PRO A 42 1.74 5.01 0.99
N LEU A 43 3.04 5.21 0.76
CA LEU A 43 3.93 6.00 1.62
C LEU A 43 3.37 7.43 1.82
N PRO A 44 3.43 7.99 3.04
CA PRO A 44 3.05 9.38 3.26
C PRO A 44 4.04 10.34 2.56
N PRO A 45 3.60 11.53 2.13
CA PRO A 45 4.50 12.60 1.73
C PRO A 45 5.42 13.00 2.91
N VAL A 46 6.66 13.36 2.56
CA VAL A 46 7.85 13.47 3.42
C VAL A 46 7.79 14.58 4.51
N SER A 47 6.62 15.15 4.84
CA SER A 47 6.53 16.36 5.68
C SER A 47 6.18 16.17 7.15
N GLU A 48 5.79 15.00 7.64
CA GLU A 48 5.35 14.86 9.06
C GLU A 48 5.91 13.62 9.79
N LEU A 49 7.23 13.53 9.91
CA LEU A 49 7.85 12.71 10.96
C LEU A 49 8.03 13.55 12.24
N PRO A 50 7.72 13.01 13.44
CA PRO A 50 8.08 13.64 14.70
C PRO A 50 9.58 13.93 14.73
N LYS A 51 9.94 15.19 14.95
CA LYS A 51 11.34 15.59 15.18
C LYS A 51 11.81 14.99 16.51
N GLY A 52 12.49 13.85 16.45
CA GLY A 52 13.19 13.27 17.60
C GLY A 52 13.09 11.77 17.67
N GLU A 53 13.74 11.08 16.73
CA GLU A 53 14.43 9.78 16.90
C GLU A 53 14.96 9.39 15.51
N GLY A 54 16.15 9.89 15.19
CA GLY A 54 16.85 9.56 13.95
C GLY A 54 17.48 8.17 14.04
N ALA A 55 16.71 7.11 13.82
CA ALA A 55 17.27 5.79 13.56
C ALA A 55 17.54 5.67 12.06
N GLN A 56 18.81 5.77 11.65
CA GLN A 56 19.21 5.39 10.30
C GLN A 56 19.35 3.87 10.17
N VAL A 57 19.02 3.41 8.96
CA VAL A 57 19.02 2.00 8.53
C VAL A 57 20.47 1.53 8.39
N GLU A 58 20.89 0.59 9.24
CA GLU A 58 22.09 -0.21 8.98
C GLU A 58 21.86 -1.08 7.73
N ALA A 59 22.91 -1.34 6.95
CA ALA A 59 22.77 -2.06 5.70
C ALA A 59 22.11 -3.42 5.94
N SER A 60 21.03 -3.68 5.20
CA SER A 60 20.34 -4.97 5.25
C SER A 60 21.18 -6.09 4.60
N TYR A 61 22.18 -5.76 3.78
CA TYR A 61 23.02 -6.76 3.12
C TYR A 61 24.46 -6.75 3.62
N LEU A 62 25.03 -7.94 3.79
CA LEU A 62 26.41 -8.20 4.20
C LEU A 62 27.41 -7.62 3.19
N PHE A 63 27.10 -7.64 1.89
CA PHE A 63 28.04 -7.26 0.84
C PHE A 63 28.25 -5.74 0.77
N GLY A 64 29.44 -5.32 0.33
CA GLY A 64 29.76 -3.92 0.07
C GLY A 64 30.95 -3.74 -0.86
N VAL A 65 31.24 -2.50 -1.25
CA VAL A 65 32.43 -2.14 -2.04
C VAL A 65 33.22 -1.02 -1.36
N HIS A 66 34.55 -1.16 -1.39
CA HIS A 66 35.52 -0.15 -0.99
C HIS A 66 36.38 0.23 -2.21
N SER A 67 36.49 1.53 -2.51
CA SER A 67 37.48 2.08 -3.44
C SER A 67 38.35 3.11 -2.73
N ILE A 68 39.64 3.17 -3.09
CA ILE A 68 40.56 4.20 -2.61
C ILE A 68 40.50 5.38 -3.61
N GLU A 69 40.42 6.61 -3.11
CA GLU A 69 40.61 7.91 -3.78
C GLU A 69 39.38 8.79 -4.10
N ASP A 70 39.63 10.11 -4.10
CA ASP A 70 38.83 11.23 -4.66
C ASP A 70 38.78 11.27 -6.19
N ARG A 71 39.31 10.24 -6.87
CA ARG A 71 39.41 10.16 -8.34
C ARG A 71 38.60 9.02 -8.95
N THR A 72 37.85 8.29 -8.12
CA THR A 72 37.06 7.13 -8.53
C THR A 72 35.59 7.53 -8.73
N ASP A 73 35.01 7.13 -9.86
CA ASP A 73 33.57 7.28 -10.07
C ASP A 73 32.87 6.17 -9.28
N GLU A 74 32.67 6.37 -7.99
CA GLU A 74 31.90 5.47 -7.12
C GLU A 74 30.50 5.19 -7.68
N ARG A 75 30.00 6.07 -8.57
CA ARG A 75 28.79 5.83 -9.35
C ARG A 75 28.93 4.64 -10.29
N ALA A 76 30.10 4.39 -10.88
CA ALA A 76 30.35 3.21 -11.69
C ALA A 76 30.35 1.94 -10.82
N ALA A 77 30.94 1.98 -9.62
CA ALA A 77 30.89 0.88 -8.65
C ALA A 77 29.47 0.65 -8.10
N ALA A 78 28.71 1.70 -7.83
CA ALA A 78 27.32 1.64 -7.38
C ALA A 78 26.38 1.14 -8.50
N ASN A 79 26.57 1.59 -9.74
CA ASN A 79 25.83 1.14 -10.92
C ASN A 79 26.04 -0.35 -11.19
N LEU A 80 27.18 -0.91 -10.78
CA LEU A 80 27.45 -2.34 -10.85
C LEU A 80 26.67 -3.13 -9.78
N ILE A 81 26.29 -2.56 -8.65
CA ILE A 81 25.57 -3.30 -7.59
C ILE A 81 24.04 -3.08 -7.69
N THR A 82 23.60 -2.04 -8.42
CA THR A 82 22.19 -1.74 -8.67
C THR A 82 21.59 -2.52 -9.85
N TRP A 83 20.45 -3.19 -9.63
CA TRP A 83 19.71 -3.96 -10.64
C TRP A 83 19.10 -3.06 -11.74
N PRO A 84 18.99 -3.52 -13.01
CA PRO A 84 18.23 -2.82 -14.05
C PRO A 84 16.72 -2.81 -13.74
N GLY A 85 16.23 -1.76 -13.08
CA GLY A 85 14.82 -1.66 -12.64
C GLY A 85 14.56 -0.69 -11.48
N GLY A 86 15.59 -0.07 -10.89
CA GLY A 86 15.42 1.06 -9.98
C GLY A 86 15.00 0.75 -8.54
N SER A 87 15.00 -0.51 -8.09
CA SER A 87 14.86 -0.81 -6.65
C SER A 87 16.22 -0.78 -5.95
N ALA A 88 16.46 0.24 -5.12
CA ALA A 88 17.66 0.34 -4.30
C ALA A 88 17.62 -0.69 -3.16
N ARG A 89 18.62 -1.58 -3.09
CA ARG A 89 18.84 -2.52 -1.98
C ARG A 89 19.99 -2.00 -1.10
N SER A 90 19.89 -2.13 0.23
CA SER A 90 20.83 -1.47 1.15
C SER A 90 22.11 -2.25 1.48
N SER A 91 23.31 -1.76 1.14
CA SER A 91 24.61 -2.48 1.17
C SER A 91 25.71 -1.72 1.94
N TRP A 92 26.85 -2.32 2.29
CA TRP A 92 27.95 -1.62 2.98
C TRP A 92 28.88 -0.86 2.01
N THR A 93 29.53 0.19 2.48
CA THR A 93 30.68 0.78 1.78
C THR A 93 31.69 1.32 2.78
N VAL A 94 32.97 1.30 2.45
CA VAL A 94 34.03 1.87 3.30
C VAL A 94 34.53 3.17 2.66
N PHE A 95 34.51 4.25 3.44
CA PHE A 95 35.11 5.53 3.10
C PHE A 95 36.37 5.75 3.92
N VAL A 96 37.44 6.19 3.25
CA VAL A 96 38.65 6.62 3.94
C VAL A 96 38.62 8.13 4.03
N HIS A 97 38.68 8.64 5.25
CA HIS A 97 38.84 10.05 5.50
C HIS A 97 40.27 10.35 5.94
N TYR A 98 40.97 11.15 5.14
CA TYR A 98 42.30 11.66 5.45
C TYR A 98 42.20 12.93 6.28
N THR A 99 42.89 12.95 7.41
CA THR A 99 42.90 14.09 8.34
C THR A 99 44.01 15.10 8.04
N GLU A 100 44.89 14.82 7.08
CA GLU A 100 45.89 15.79 6.61
C GLU A 100 45.21 17.04 6.03
N PRO A 101 45.52 18.25 6.54
CA PRO A 101 44.86 19.49 6.08
C PRO A 101 44.98 19.77 4.57
N SER A 102 46.01 19.25 3.91
CA SER A 102 46.23 19.44 2.46
C SER A 102 45.24 18.68 1.59
N ARG A 103 44.56 17.65 2.14
CA ARG A 103 43.59 16.80 1.43
C ARG A 103 42.20 17.44 1.30
N GLY A 104 41.95 18.56 1.98
CA GLY A 104 40.70 19.32 1.87
C GLY A 104 39.61 18.89 2.87
N GLU A 105 38.41 19.46 2.72
CA GLU A 105 37.25 19.15 3.57
C GLU A 105 36.52 17.86 3.14
N ILE A 106 35.70 17.30 4.03
CA ILE A 106 34.85 16.14 3.72
C ILE A 106 33.88 16.47 2.58
N ASP A 107 33.86 15.63 1.53
CA ASP A 107 32.81 15.69 0.50
C ASP A 107 31.51 15.07 1.00
N TYR A 108 30.72 15.81 1.77
CA TYR A 108 29.42 15.33 2.27
C TYR A 108 28.42 15.00 1.14
N GLN A 109 28.60 15.56 -0.05
CA GLN A 109 27.76 15.23 -1.20
C GLN A 109 28.06 13.83 -1.72
N ARG A 110 29.32 13.38 -1.63
CA ARG A 110 29.71 11.99 -1.91
C ARG A 110 29.03 11.00 -0.97
N TYR A 111 29.05 11.29 0.33
CA TYR A 111 28.36 10.47 1.34
C TYR A 111 26.85 10.41 1.07
N LYS A 112 26.24 11.57 0.81
CA LYS A 112 24.82 11.67 0.49
C LYS A 112 24.45 10.83 -0.74
N ARG A 113 25.24 10.89 -1.83
CA ARG A 113 24.96 10.11 -3.05
C ARG A 113 24.95 8.62 -2.77
N MET A 114 25.87 8.13 -1.93
CA MET A 114 25.95 6.71 -1.58
C MET A 114 24.80 6.29 -0.64
N ILE A 115 24.42 7.13 0.31
CA ILE A 115 23.25 6.89 1.18
C ILE A 115 21.96 6.88 0.36
N ASP A 116 21.77 7.86 -0.54
CA ASP A 116 20.62 7.93 -1.45
C ASP A 116 20.56 6.72 -2.40
N ALA A 117 21.71 6.09 -2.69
CA ALA A 117 21.82 4.84 -3.44
C ALA A 117 21.64 3.57 -2.59
N GLY A 118 21.39 3.71 -1.28
CA GLY A 118 21.12 2.62 -0.34
C GLY A 118 22.32 2.15 0.48
N PHE A 119 23.50 2.75 0.37
CA PHE A 119 24.68 2.26 1.09
C PHE A 119 24.75 2.78 2.53
N SER A 120 25.25 1.94 3.45
CA SER A 120 25.65 2.32 4.81
C SER A 120 27.17 2.52 4.87
N PRO A 121 27.63 3.77 5.11
CA PRO A 121 29.06 4.09 5.19
C PRO A 121 29.73 3.59 6.47
N ILE A 122 30.88 2.92 6.34
CA ILE A 122 31.88 2.71 7.39
C ILE A 122 33.03 3.68 7.13
N VAL A 123 33.36 4.54 8.07
CA VAL A 123 34.40 5.57 7.85
C VAL A 123 35.69 5.20 8.58
N ARG A 124 36.76 4.95 7.82
CA ARG A 124 38.11 4.74 8.34
C ARG A 124 38.87 6.07 8.36
N PHE A 125 39.50 6.37 9.48
CA PHE A 125 40.36 7.55 9.63
C PHE A 125 41.83 7.20 9.51
N ASP A 126 42.48 7.82 8.52
CA ASP A 126 43.93 7.81 8.32
C ASP A 126 44.44 9.27 8.34
N TYR A 127 45.73 9.50 8.52
CA TYR A 127 46.30 10.86 8.40
C TYR A 127 46.43 11.22 6.93
N ASP A 128 47.14 10.40 6.16
CA ASP A 128 47.32 10.51 4.72
C ASP A 128 47.37 9.10 4.09
N HIS A 129 47.42 9.03 2.77
CA HIS A 129 47.50 7.76 2.05
C HIS A 129 48.75 6.96 2.44
N GLY A 130 48.56 5.72 2.94
CA GLY A 130 49.64 4.88 3.44
C GLY A 130 50.27 5.41 4.73
N GLN A 131 49.55 6.27 5.44
CA GLN A 131 50.01 6.92 6.65
C GLN A 131 48.85 7.08 7.64
N THR A 132 48.78 6.22 8.66
CA THR A 132 47.70 6.36 9.65
C THR A 132 47.88 7.57 10.55
N LEU A 133 49.11 7.93 10.94
CA LEU A 133 49.38 9.03 11.88
C LEU A 133 50.05 10.25 11.27
N PRO A 134 49.86 11.44 11.87
CA PRO A 134 50.65 12.63 11.53
C PRO A 134 52.16 12.40 11.68
N PRO A 135 53.00 12.80 10.70
CA PRO A 135 54.45 12.53 10.72
C PRO A 135 55.23 13.35 11.75
N ALA A 136 54.63 14.39 12.33
CA ALA A 136 55.32 15.36 13.19
C ALA A 136 55.10 15.15 14.70
N SER A 137 54.23 14.23 15.12
CA SER A 137 53.70 14.26 16.49
C SER A 137 54.65 13.77 17.59
N GLY A 138 55.62 12.90 17.29
CA GLY A 138 56.55 12.32 18.27
C GLY A 138 55.89 11.40 19.32
N ASP A 139 54.65 11.68 19.70
CA ASP A 139 53.71 10.74 20.32
C ASP A 139 52.86 10.12 19.21
N ARG A 140 52.89 8.79 19.12
CA ARG A 140 52.04 8.00 18.23
C ARG A 140 50.54 8.14 18.54
N CYS A 141 50.21 8.87 19.61
CA CYS A 141 48.87 9.13 20.09
C CYS A 141 48.58 10.61 20.29
N ASP A 142 48.99 11.45 19.33
CA ASP A 142 48.86 12.89 19.44
C ASP A 142 47.44 13.31 19.87
N PRO A 143 47.28 13.91 21.06
CA PRO A 143 45.99 14.40 21.53
C PRO A 143 45.29 15.31 20.50
N SER A 144 46.04 16.14 19.77
CA SER A 144 45.47 17.08 18.79
C SER A 144 44.92 16.37 17.55
N TRP A 145 45.55 15.29 17.13
CA TRP A 145 45.05 14.46 16.04
C TRP A 145 43.81 13.69 16.45
N ILE A 146 43.80 13.11 17.66
CA ILE A 146 42.61 12.42 18.17
C ILE A 146 41.43 13.39 18.31
N GLU A 147 41.64 14.63 18.79
CA GLU A 147 40.58 15.65 18.78
C GLU A 147 40.08 15.94 17.36
N THR A 148 40.99 16.07 16.39
CA THR A 148 40.62 16.28 14.98
C THR A 148 39.76 15.14 14.45
N VAL A 149 40.10 13.89 14.78
CA VAL A 149 39.30 12.71 14.42
C VAL A 149 37.90 12.78 15.05
N VAL A 150 37.79 13.05 16.36
CA VAL A 150 36.48 13.11 17.04
C VAL A 150 35.61 14.26 16.51
N ASP A 151 36.18 15.45 16.33
CA ASP A 151 35.47 16.60 15.75
C ASP A 151 34.93 16.24 14.36
N THR A 152 35.68 15.44 13.62
CA THR A 152 35.28 14.98 12.29
C THR A 152 34.18 13.92 12.36
N MET A 153 34.26 12.98 13.30
CA MET A 153 33.18 12.03 13.56
C MET A 153 31.87 12.74 13.94
N GLU A 154 31.93 13.77 14.78
CA GLU A 154 30.78 14.59 15.18
C GLU A 154 30.12 15.26 13.95
N ARG A 155 30.92 15.89 13.08
CA ARG A 155 30.41 16.50 11.85
C ARG A 155 29.83 15.49 10.84
N ILE A 156 30.29 14.24 10.87
CA ILE A 156 29.74 13.15 10.05
C ILE A 156 28.44 12.62 10.68
N ALA A 157 28.38 12.48 12.01
CA ALA A 157 27.22 11.94 12.72
C ALA A 157 26.06 12.93 12.90
N ASP A 158 26.34 14.24 12.87
CA ASP A 158 25.33 15.31 12.94
C ASP A 158 25.46 16.22 11.72
N ASN A 159 25.01 15.73 10.56
CA ASN A 159 25.22 16.40 9.29
C ASN A 159 23.92 16.82 8.59
N GLU A 160 23.81 18.11 8.25
CA GLU A 160 22.64 18.64 7.56
C GLU A 160 22.50 18.15 6.11
N VAL A 161 23.63 17.90 5.40
CA VAL A 161 23.59 17.45 4.00
C VAL A 161 22.93 16.08 3.90
N CYS A 162 23.28 15.16 4.80
CA CYS A 162 22.69 13.82 4.87
C CYS A 162 21.30 13.79 5.55
N LYS A 163 20.81 14.93 6.09
CA LYS A 163 19.58 15.02 6.90
C LYS A 163 19.58 14.03 8.08
N GLY A 164 20.72 13.92 8.77
CA GLY A 164 21.00 12.93 9.82
C GLY A 164 22.46 12.47 9.77
N PRO A 165 22.86 11.41 10.51
CA PRO A 165 24.24 10.91 10.43
C PRO A 165 24.57 10.46 9.01
N CYS A 166 25.67 10.95 8.43
CA CYS A 166 26.22 10.39 7.21
C CYS A 166 26.88 9.00 7.47
N SER A 167 27.28 8.73 8.71
CA SER A 167 27.74 7.41 9.17
C SER A 167 27.59 7.31 10.68
N THR A 168 27.39 6.10 11.18
CA THR A 168 27.40 5.76 12.61
C THR A 168 28.47 4.72 12.96
N THR A 169 29.33 4.31 12.00
CA THR A 169 30.33 3.27 12.19
C THR A 169 31.71 3.74 11.73
N PHE A 170 32.67 3.74 12.64
CA PHE A 170 33.98 4.31 12.44
C PHE A 170 35.12 3.34 12.76
N ILE A 171 36.24 3.45 12.05
CA ILE A 171 37.46 2.68 12.25
C ILE A 171 38.63 3.65 12.50
N LEU A 172 39.47 3.36 13.49
CA LEU A 172 40.72 4.09 13.71
C LEU A 172 41.88 3.34 13.05
N GLY A 173 42.38 3.89 11.94
CA GLY A 173 43.61 3.46 11.27
C GLY A 173 43.50 2.24 10.37
N ASN A 174 44.53 2.07 9.54
CA ASN A 174 44.69 0.93 8.64
C ASN A 174 45.93 0.10 9.00
N GLU A 175 45.78 -1.22 9.11
CA GLU A 175 46.90 -2.19 9.14
C GLU A 175 48.08 -1.79 10.05
N MET A 176 47.75 -1.31 11.25
CA MET A 176 48.63 -0.52 12.13
C MET A 176 49.91 -1.21 12.60
N ASN A 177 49.94 -2.54 12.55
CA ASN A 177 51.09 -3.36 12.89
C ASN A 177 52.18 -3.36 11.80
N ALA A 178 51.88 -2.85 10.61
CA ALA A 178 52.82 -2.74 9.51
C ALA A 178 53.55 -1.39 9.51
N SER A 179 54.85 -1.41 9.25
CA SER A 179 55.68 -0.21 9.20
C SER A 179 55.39 0.68 7.99
N PHE A 180 54.96 0.10 6.87
CA PHE A 180 54.69 0.86 5.64
C PHE A 180 53.45 1.76 5.74
N GLU A 181 52.45 1.37 6.55
CA GLU A 181 51.30 2.21 6.92
C GLU A 181 51.68 3.39 7.83
N ASN A 182 52.96 3.44 8.19
CA ASN A 182 53.59 4.47 9.00
C ASN A 182 54.90 4.91 8.31
N SER A 183 54.99 4.83 6.97
CA SER A 183 56.22 5.00 6.20
C SER A 183 56.94 6.36 6.38
N GLN A 184 56.26 7.37 6.93
CA GLN A 184 56.85 8.66 7.30
C GLN A 184 57.22 8.77 8.80
N ASP A 185 57.06 7.71 9.59
CA ASP A 185 57.45 7.64 11.01
C ASP A 185 58.96 7.39 11.16
N ARG A 186 59.57 7.99 12.18
CA ARG A 186 61.03 8.08 12.38
C ARG A 186 61.71 6.74 12.66
N ASP A 187 60.95 5.75 13.15
CA ASP A 187 61.48 4.48 13.62
C ASP A 187 61.28 3.31 12.63
N GLY A 188 60.52 3.52 11.54
CA GLY A 188 60.25 2.51 10.52
C GLY A 188 59.56 1.24 11.06
N LYS A 189 58.71 1.37 12.09
CA LYS A 189 58.03 0.26 12.78
C LYS A 189 56.53 0.52 12.88
N GLY A 190 55.72 -0.53 12.79
CA GLY A 190 54.29 -0.45 13.13
C GLY A 190 54.03 -0.14 14.61
N PHE A 191 52.77 0.12 14.94
CA PHE A 191 52.30 0.33 16.31
C PHE A 191 52.52 -0.89 17.17
N THR A 192 52.97 -0.71 18.40
CA THR A 192 52.85 -1.75 19.42
C THR A 192 51.40 -1.83 19.92
N VAL A 193 50.97 -3.00 20.41
CA VAL A 193 49.62 -3.18 20.97
C VAL A 193 49.27 -2.14 22.05
N PRO A 194 50.15 -1.85 23.04
CA PRO A 194 49.85 -0.84 24.05
C PRO A 194 49.72 0.59 23.49
N GLU A 195 50.43 0.91 22.41
CA GLU A 195 50.31 2.22 21.74
C GLU A 195 48.96 2.37 21.07
N TYR A 196 48.52 1.36 20.30
CA TYR A 196 47.21 1.41 19.65
C TYR A 196 46.08 1.42 20.68
N ALA A 197 46.15 0.53 21.68
CA ALA A 197 45.12 0.45 22.72
C ALA A 197 45.01 1.76 23.53
N ARG A 198 46.12 2.49 23.73
CA ARG A 198 46.08 3.84 24.31
C ARG A 198 45.27 4.79 23.43
N CYS A 199 45.55 4.84 22.13
CA CYS A 199 44.84 5.74 21.22
C CYS A 199 43.37 5.42 21.05
N PHE A 200 43.06 4.14 21.00
CA PHE A 200 41.70 3.67 20.93
C PHE A 200 40.89 4.10 22.17
N ARG A 201 41.46 3.94 23.38
CA ARG A 201 40.82 4.39 24.63
C ARG A 201 40.70 5.90 24.72
N ASP A 202 41.73 6.63 24.33
CA ASP A 202 41.71 8.09 24.33
C ASP A 202 40.68 8.65 23.35
N LEU A 203 40.53 8.03 22.18
CA LEU A 203 39.49 8.35 21.21
C LEU A 203 38.09 8.06 21.78
N ARG A 204 37.88 6.86 22.35
CA ARG A 204 36.61 6.44 22.95
C ARG A 204 36.19 7.36 24.10
N ALA A 205 37.13 7.78 24.94
CA ALA A 205 36.89 8.72 26.03
C ALA A 205 36.38 10.07 25.50
N ARG A 206 37.04 10.63 24.47
CA ARG A 206 36.62 11.90 23.86
C ARG A 206 35.28 11.81 23.14
N MET A 207 34.99 10.72 22.44
CA MET A 207 33.66 10.47 21.87
C MET A 207 32.58 10.54 22.96
N LYS A 208 32.84 9.92 24.13
CA LYS A 208 31.94 9.96 25.28
C LYS A 208 31.80 11.36 25.86
N ASP A 209 32.89 12.11 25.99
CA ASP A 209 32.86 13.49 26.50
C ASP A 209 32.04 14.42 25.60
N LYS A 210 32.02 14.17 24.29
CA LYS A 210 31.17 14.89 23.32
C LYS A 210 29.75 14.34 23.19
N GLY A 211 29.41 13.24 23.86
CA GLY A 211 28.09 12.61 23.75
C GLY A 211 27.83 11.96 22.38
N LEU A 212 28.88 11.64 21.62
CA LEU A 212 28.77 11.05 20.29
C LEU A 212 28.27 9.60 20.38
N GLN A 213 27.09 9.33 19.81
CA GLN A 213 26.48 8.00 19.78
C GLN A 213 26.80 7.27 18.47
N ALA A 214 28.02 6.72 18.37
CA ALA A 214 28.49 5.98 17.20
C ALA A 214 29.34 4.76 17.58
N LYS A 215 29.39 3.77 16.69
CA LYS A 215 30.23 2.57 16.81
C LYS A 215 31.69 2.90 16.49
N LEU A 216 32.59 2.44 17.35
CA LEU A 216 34.03 2.49 17.13
C LEU A 216 34.59 1.07 17.01
N LEU A 217 35.11 0.74 15.84
CA LEU A 217 35.69 -0.55 15.52
C LEU A 217 37.22 -0.50 15.64
N VAL A 218 37.81 -1.57 16.16
CA VAL A 218 39.26 -1.77 16.13
C VAL A 218 39.70 -2.04 14.69
N GLY A 219 40.72 -1.30 14.24
CA GLY A 219 41.26 -1.40 12.88
C GLY A 219 41.87 -2.77 12.58
N ALA A 220 41.86 -3.15 11.30
CA ALA A 220 42.37 -4.43 10.86
C ALA A 220 43.88 -4.57 11.09
N VAL A 221 44.31 -5.80 11.37
CA VAL A 221 45.73 -6.17 11.52
C VAL A 221 46.22 -6.75 10.20
N SER A 222 47.32 -6.23 9.67
CA SER A 222 47.96 -6.75 8.45
C SER A 222 48.41 -8.20 8.68
N PRO A 223 47.83 -9.19 7.95
CA PRO A 223 48.15 -10.59 8.16
C PRO A 223 49.48 -11.02 7.52
N LEU A 224 50.09 -10.17 6.68
CA LEU A 224 51.23 -10.57 5.82
C LEU A 224 52.50 -9.73 6.02
N ASN A 225 52.41 -8.54 6.60
CA ASN A 225 53.52 -7.59 6.71
C ASN A 225 53.69 -7.07 8.16
N ALA A 226 53.57 -7.95 9.16
CA ALA A 226 53.65 -7.55 10.56
C ALA A 226 55.09 -7.24 10.98
N ASP A 227 55.39 -5.96 11.18
CA ASP A 227 56.68 -5.48 11.70
C ASP A 227 56.67 -5.34 13.23
N ALA A 228 55.47 -5.31 13.83
CA ALA A 228 55.27 -5.30 15.27
C ALA A 228 54.73 -6.66 15.77
N THR A 229 55.33 -7.19 16.83
CA THR A 229 54.88 -8.40 17.54
C THR A 229 54.45 -8.05 18.98
N ALA A 230 53.68 -8.94 19.62
CA ALA A 230 53.23 -8.77 20.99
C ALA A 230 53.29 -10.08 21.78
N SER A 231 53.43 -9.96 23.10
CA SER A 231 53.44 -11.11 24.02
C SER A 231 52.49 -10.82 25.19
N CYS A 232 51.44 -11.63 25.30
CA CYS A 232 50.41 -11.53 26.32
C CYS A 232 49.90 -12.96 26.63
N PRO A 233 49.08 -13.16 27.69
CA PRO A 233 48.57 -14.48 28.03
C PRO A 233 47.83 -15.15 26.87
N GLY A 234 48.28 -16.34 26.45
CA GLY A 234 47.71 -17.11 25.35
C GLY A 234 48.37 -16.87 23.99
N SER A 235 49.05 -15.75 23.75
CA SER A 235 49.60 -15.44 22.42
C SER A 235 50.73 -16.39 21.98
N LYS A 236 51.39 -17.08 22.92
CA LYS A 236 52.42 -18.09 22.63
C LYS A 236 51.91 -19.30 21.84
N ALA A 237 50.59 -19.49 21.76
CA ALA A 237 49.97 -20.55 20.98
C ALA A 237 50.07 -20.32 19.45
N TYR A 238 50.41 -19.09 19.03
CA TYR A 238 50.49 -18.73 17.63
C TYR A 238 51.94 -18.62 17.13
N ASP A 239 52.17 -19.10 15.92
CA ASP A 239 53.48 -19.22 15.26
C ASP A 239 53.94 -17.94 14.56
N GLN A 240 53.01 -17.08 14.14
CA GLN A 240 53.28 -15.86 13.37
C GLN A 240 53.03 -14.58 14.18
N ASP A 241 53.80 -13.52 13.90
CA ASP A 241 53.80 -12.31 14.72
C ASP A 241 52.51 -11.49 14.61
N TYR A 242 51.87 -11.42 13.44
CA TYR A 242 50.55 -10.78 13.33
C TYR A 242 49.48 -11.49 14.15
N LYS A 243 49.54 -12.83 14.26
CA LYS A 243 48.56 -13.61 15.04
C LYS A 243 48.70 -13.31 16.53
N LYS A 244 49.96 -13.26 17.00
CA LYS A 244 50.27 -12.85 18.37
C LYS A 244 49.81 -11.42 18.63
N TYR A 245 50.04 -10.53 17.67
CA TYR A 245 49.61 -9.14 17.72
C TYR A 245 48.09 -9.02 17.81
N LEU A 246 47.34 -9.65 16.92
CA LEU A 246 45.87 -9.65 16.90
C LEU A 246 45.30 -10.21 18.21
N HIS A 247 45.83 -11.32 18.72
CA HIS A 247 45.41 -11.89 20.00
C HIS A 247 45.58 -10.88 21.15
N CYS A 248 46.74 -10.25 21.25
CA CYS A 248 46.99 -9.26 22.30
C CYS A 248 46.19 -7.98 22.10
N LEU A 249 45.98 -7.55 20.86
CA LEU A 249 45.17 -6.37 20.55
C LEU A 249 43.72 -6.56 20.99
N VAL A 250 43.14 -7.72 20.70
CA VAL A 250 41.78 -8.08 21.15
C VAL A 250 41.71 -8.05 22.67
N GLN A 251 42.65 -8.69 23.38
CA GLN A 251 42.66 -8.68 24.86
C GLN A 251 42.71 -7.26 25.45
N GLU A 252 43.48 -6.37 24.82
CA GLU A 252 43.69 -5.00 25.32
C GLU A 252 42.56 -4.01 24.97
N THR A 253 41.72 -4.34 23.98
CA THR A 253 40.69 -3.41 23.44
C THR A 253 39.25 -3.92 23.58
N ASN A 254 39.03 -5.20 23.91
CA ASN A 254 37.69 -5.81 23.99
C ASN A 254 36.71 -5.06 24.90
N GLY A 255 37.19 -4.42 25.97
CA GLY A 255 36.34 -3.66 26.90
C GLY A 255 35.89 -2.29 26.37
N ASP A 256 36.52 -1.79 25.32
CA ASP A 256 36.32 -0.43 24.80
C ASP A 256 35.71 -0.42 23.37
N ALA A 257 35.85 -1.52 22.63
CA ALA A 257 35.44 -1.64 21.23
C ALA A 257 33.96 -2.00 21.05
N ASP A 258 33.36 -1.59 19.92
CA ASP A 258 32.01 -2.05 19.49
C ASP A 258 32.07 -3.19 18.47
N GLY A 259 33.27 -3.55 18.00
CA GLY A 259 33.52 -4.64 17.06
C GLY A 259 34.95 -4.59 16.49
N PHE A 260 35.29 -5.58 15.65
CA PHE A 260 36.60 -5.70 15.02
C PHE A 260 36.49 -5.66 13.50
N ALA A 261 37.31 -4.83 12.86
CA ALA A 261 37.52 -4.85 11.42
C ALA A 261 38.56 -5.92 11.05
N LEU A 262 38.31 -6.69 9.99
CA LEU A 262 39.22 -7.71 9.47
C LEU A 262 39.49 -7.49 7.99
N HIS A 263 40.74 -7.74 7.59
CA HIS A 263 41.15 -7.80 6.18
C HIS A 263 41.36 -9.25 5.77
N ALA A 264 40.67 -9.68 4.72
CA ALA A 264 40.64 -11.05 4.21
C ALA A 264 41.22 -11.10 2.79
N TYR A 265 42.51 -10.81 2.67
CA TYR A 265 43.28 -10.99 1.44
C TYR A 265 43.76 -12.44 1.29
N GLY A 266 43.71 -12.97 0.07
CA GLY A 266 44.07 -14.37 -0.18
C GLY A 266 44.94 -14.62 -1.42
N GLY A 267 46.03 -15.40 -1.33
CA GLY A 267 46.77 -15.88 -2.52
C GLY A 267 48.07 -15.14 -2.91
N ARG A 268 48.66 -14.35 -2.01
CA ARG A 268 49.95 -13.68 -2.23
C ARG A 268 51.05 -14.76 -2.41
N GLY A 269 51.70 -14.80 -3.56
CA GLY A 269 52.61 -15.88 -4.00
C GLY A 269 52.27 -16.50 -5.37
N GLY A 270 51.23 -16.01 -6.05
CA GLY A 270 51.01 -16.17 -7.49
C GLY A 270 50.38 -17.49 -7.98
N ASN A 271 50.23 -18.51 -7.11
CA ASN A 271 49.77 -19.85 -7.54
C ASN A 271 48.60 -20.45 -6.75
N ALA A 272 48.18 -19.87 -5.62
CA ALA A 272 47.09 -20.43 -4.81
C ALA A 272 45.71 -20.07 -5.38
N ASP A 273 44.79 -21.04 -5.47
CA ASP A 273 43.41 -20.79 -5.85
C ASP A 273 42.74 -19.92 -4.77
N PRO A 274 42.22 -18.72 -5.09
CA PRO A 274 41.61 -17.85 -4.09
C PRO A 274 40.29 -18.41 -3.53
N ARG A 275 39.73 -19.47 -4.13
CA ARG A 275 38.59 -20.28 -3.64
C ARG A 275 39.01 -21.45 -2.75
N SER A 276 40.31 -21.68 -2.57
CA SER A 276 40.85 -22.78 -1.79
C SER A 276 40.29 -22.79 -0.37
N ASP A 277 39.97 -23.99 0.12
CA ASP A 277 39.63 -24.23 1.52
C ASP A 277 40.87 -24.52 2.38
N GLU A 278 42.07 -24.50 1.79
CA GLU A 278 43.32 -24.76 2.49
C GLU A 278 43.64 -23.62 3.47
N GLN A 279 44.16 -24.01 4.64
CA GLN A 279 44.53 -23.07 5.69
C GLN A 279 45.68 -22.17 5.18
N HIS A 280 45.48 -20.86 5.21
CA HIS A 280 46.39 -19.81 4.71
C HIS A 280 46.34 -19.50 3.20
N ASP A 281 45.48 -20.18 2.44
CA ASP A 281 45.26 -19.89 1.02
C ASP A 281 43.91 -19.19 0.80
N GLY A 282 43.90 -18.15 -0.02
CA GLY A 282 42.65 -17.51 -0.45
C GLY A 282 41.86 -16.77 0.66
N PHE A 283 40.57 -16.58 0.42
CA PHE A 283 39.67 -15.81 1.29
C PHE A 283 39.52 -16.41 2.70
N GLN A 284 39.72 -17.72 2.87
CA GLN A 284 39.47 -18.43 4.14
C GLN A 284 40.31 -17.95 5.33
N ASN A 285 41.34 -17.12 5.11
CA ASN A 285 42.13 -16.53 6.19
C ASN A 285 41.29 -15.77 7.22
N TYR A 286 40.07 -15.33 6.89
CA TYR A 286 39.15 -14.72 7.87
C TYR A 286 38.77 -15.70 9.00
N LYS A 287 38.60 -17.01 8.73
CA LYS A 287 38.24 -18.01 9.74
C LYS A 287 39.32 -18.15 10.81
N LEU A 288 40.58 -18.10 10.40
CA LEU A 288 41.71 -18.12 11.32
C LEU A 288 41.76 -16.86 12.20
N GLN A 289 41.50 -15.69 11.61
CA GLN A 289 41.43 -14.44 12.37
C GLN A 289 40.30 -14.49 13.41
N LEU A 290 39.16 -15.10 13.07
CA LEU A 290 38.06 -15.33 14.02
C LEU A 290 38.46 -16.24 15.18
N ASP A 291 39.15 -17.36 14.91
CA ASP A 291 39.66 -18.25 15.96
C ASP A 291 40.61 -17.52 16.93
N ILE A 292 41.43 -16.60 16.40
CA ILE A 292 42.32 -15.75 17.21
C ILE A 292 41.52 -14.77 18.07
N VAL A 293 40.54 -14.08 17.48
CA VAL A 293 39.64 -13.16 18.21
C VAL A 293 38.91 -13.90 19.32
N ASP A 294 38.43 -15.12 19.07
CA ASP A 294 37.70 -15.95 20.04
C ASP A 294 38.59 -16.40 21.18
N GLY A 295 39.78 -16.90 20.86
CA GLY A 295 40.79 -17.30 21.84
C GLY A 295 41.27 -16.15 22.73
N ALA A 296 41.15 -14.91 22.25
CA ALA A 296 41.49 -13.69 22.99
C ALA A 296 40.31 -13.09 23.79
N GLY A 297 39.11 -13.68 23.72
CA GLY A 297 37.93 -13.23 24.47
C GLY A 297 36.94 -12.35 23.70
N GLY A 298 37.11 -12.22 22.37
CA GLY A 298 36.23 -11.44 21.49
C GLY A 298 35.06 -12.23 20.88
N ALA A 299 34.75 -13.43 21.40
CA ALA A 299 33.75 -14.35 20.81
C ALA A 299 32.33 -13.77 20.66
N ALA A 300 31.93 -12.84 21.53
CA ALA A 300 30.63 -12.18 21.49
C ALA A 300 30.62 -10.90 20.63
N MET A 301 31.77 -10.46 20.13
CA MET A 301 31.90 -9.17 19.44
C MET A 301 31.52 -9.27 17.97
N PRO A 302 30.84 -8.25 17.42
CA PRO A 302 30.57 -8.15 15.98
C PRO A 302 31.85 -8.04 15.16
N ILE A 303 31.83 -8.63 13.97
CA ILE A 303 32.97 -8.66 13.04
C ILE A 303 32.59 -7.95 11.75
N TYR A 304 33.48 -7.09 11.25
CA TYR A 304 33.30 -6.38 9.99
C TYR A 304 34.46 -6.76 9.07
N ILE A 305 34.20 -7.56 8.03
CA ILE A 305 35.21 -7.75 6.98
C ILE A 305 35.12 -6.52 6.08
N THR A 306 36.09 -5.61 6.24
CA THR A 306 36.09 -4.28 5.62
C THR A 306 36.88 -4.25 4.33
N GLU A 307 37.74 -5.25 4.12
CA GLU A 307 38.44 -5.48 2.87
C GLU A 307 38.58 -6.99 2.65
N PHE A 308 38.18 -7.47 1.47
CA PHE A 308 38.59 -8.77 0.98
C PHE A 308 38.93 -8.68 -0.50
N ASN A 309 39.94 -9.43 -0.94
CA ASN A 309 40.26 -9.62 -2.35
C ASN A 309 41.18 -10.84 -2.54
N HIS A 310 41.29 -11.34 -3.77
CA HIS A 310 42.40 -12.20 -4.15
C HIS A 310 43.69 -11.35 -4.20
N ALA A 311 44.66 -11.66 -3.37
CA ALA A 311 46.00 -11.10 -3.39
C ALA A 311 46.73 -11.61 -4.64
N GLY A 312 46.58 -10.89 -5.76
CA GLY A 312 47.58 -10.96 -6.82
C GLY A 312 48.78 -10.17 -6.36
N ASP A 313 49.93 -10.82 -6.19
CA ASP A 313 51.19 -10.06 -6.12
C ASP A 313 51.26 -9.13 -7.32
N LEU A 314 51.55 -7.88 -6.99
CA LEU A 314 51.74 -6.84 -7.96
C LEU A 314 53.14 -7.04 -8.55
N TYR A 315 53.23 -7.39 -9.84
CA TYR A 315 54.47 -7.22 -10.57
C TYR A 315 54.85 -5.74 -10.48
N SER A 316 55.97 -5.40 -9.85
CA SER A 316 56.53 -4.06 -9.91
C SER A 316 57.41 -3.98 -11.15
N ASP A 317 57.01 -3.16 -12.11
CA ASP A 317 57.96 -2.73 -13.14
C ASP A 317 58.91 -1.70 -12.50
N GLU A 318 60.16 -2.12 -12.24
CA GLU A 318 61.18 -1.28 -11.59
C GLU A 318 61.50 0.00 -12.39
N ASP A 319 61.19 0.05 -13.69
CA ASP A 319 61.47 1.22 -14.55
C ASP A 319 60.33 2.25 -14.56
N THR A 320 59.09 1.84 -14.25
CA THR A 320 57.89 2.72 -14.30
C THR A 320 57.22 2.93 -12.94
N GLY A 321 57.50 2.09 -11.95
CA GLY A 321 56.83 2.12 -10.64
C GLY A 321 55.37 1.67 -10.69
N GLU A 322 54.91 1.12 -11.81
CA GLU A 322 53.56 0.61 -11.98
C GLU A 322 53.47 -0.84 -11.49
N HIS A 323 52.33 -1.14 -10.88
CA HIS A 323 52.04 -2.41 -10.23
C HIS A 323 50.91 -3.12 -11.01
N TYR A 324 51.01 -4.43 -11.26
CA TYR A 324 49.99 -5.18 -12.03
C TYR A 324 49.68 -6.54 -11.40
N PRO A 325 48.40 -6.98 -11.32
CA PRO A 325 48.08 -8.32 -10.85
C PRO A 325 48.54 -9.35 -11.89
N GLU A 326 49.42 -10.29 -11.48
CA GLU A 326 49.99 -11.31 -12.39
C GLU A 326 48.97 -12.35 -12.89
N GLN A 327 47.84 -12.52 -12.20
CA GLN A 327 46.82 -13.52 -12.50
C GLN A 327 45.44 -12.87 -12.69
N PRO A 328 44.63 -13.35 -13.65
CA PRO A 328 43.28 -12.84 -13.83
C PRO A 328 42.34 -13.39 -12.73
N TYR A 329 41.30 -12.61 -12.37
CA TYR A 329 40.27 -13.05 -11.42
C TYR A 329 39.72 -14.42 -11.81
N GLN A 330 39.64 -15.34 -10.85
CA GLN A 330 39.03 -16.65 -11.06
C GLN A 330 37.51 -16.55 -10.94
N SER A 331 36.79 -17.07 -11.93
CA SER A 331 35.32 -17.20 -11.87
C SER A 331 34.91 -17.98 -10.61
N GLY A 332 33.87 -17.50 -9.94
CA GLY A 332 33.33 -18.07 -8.71
C GLY A 332 34.05 -17.66 -7.40
N PHE A 333 35.09 -16.83 -7.44
CA PHE A 333 35.79 -16.39 -6.21
C PHE A 333 34.89 -15.58 -5.26
N ILE A 334 34.25 -14.52 -5.77
CA ILE A 334 33.33 -13.68 -5.00
C ILE A 334 32.13 -14.51 -4.48
N GLN A 335 31.63 -15.43 -5.32
CA GLN A 335 30.58 -16.38 -4.96
C GLN A 335 31.00 -17.26 -3.77
N LYS A 336 32.19 -17.86 -3.81
CA LYS A 336 32.71 -18.71 -2.72
C LYS A 336 32.86 -17.93 -1.42
N ALA A 337 33.41 -16.71 -1.49
CA ALA A 337 33.56 -15.85 -0.31
C ALA A 337 32.21 -15.57 0.37
N TYR A 338 31.17 -15.30 -0.42
CA TYR A 338 29.81 -15.12 0.09
C TYR A 338 29.24 -16.39 0.72
N GLN A 339 29.32 -17.52 0.02
CA GLN A 339 28.84 -18.82 0.51
C GLN A 339 29.47 -19.20 1.85
N ASP A 340 30.76 -18.91 2.03
CA ASP A 340 31.45 -19.26 3.26
C ASP A 340 31.08 -18.36 4.43
N VAL A 341 31.00 -17.03 4.22
CA VAL A 341 30.55 -16.12 5.30
C VAL A 341 29.08 -16.37 5.62
N ALA A 342 28.27 -16.69 4.62
CA ALA A 342 26.89 -17.08 4.81
C ALA A 342 26.79 -18.34 5.69
N ALA A 343 27.44 -19.43 5.29
CA ALA A 343 27.48 -20.66 6.07
C ALA A 343 28.04 -20.44 7.48
N TYR A 344 29.03 -19.55 7.65
CA TYR A 344 29.53 -19.17 8.95
C TYR A 344 28.47 -18.47 9.80
N ASN A 345 27.80 -17.45 9.27
CA ASN A 345 26.80 -16.68 10.00
C ASN A 345 25.56 -17.49 10.40
N GLU A 346 25.16 -18.49 9.59
CA GLU A 346 24.08 -19.42 9.96
C GLU A 346 24.37 -20.19 11.24
N ALA A 347 25.65 -20.49 11.50
CA ALA A 347 26.07 -21.22 12.69
C ALA A 347 26.45 -20.30 13.87
N HIS A 348 26.57 -18.99 13.65
CA HIS A 348 27.18 -18.05 14.62
C HIS A 348 26.36 -16.77 14.80
N ASP A 349 25.03 -16.86 14.76
CA ASP A 349 24.11 -15.77 15.09
C ASP A 349 24.49 -14.43 14.45
N CYS A 350 24.77 -14.46 13.14
CA CYS A 350 24.92 -13.24 12.36
C CYS A 350 26.10 -12.38 12.78
N ARG A 351 27.15 -13.00 13.32
CA ARG A 351 28.28 -12.32 13.91
C ARG A 351 29.07 -11.45 12.94
N ILE A 352 29.24 -11.88 11.69
CA ILE A 352 29.87 -11.09 10.64
C ILE A 352 28.83 -10.13 10.04
N LYS A 353 29.05 -8.84 10.22
CA LYS A 353 28.14 -7.74 9.85
C LYS A 353 28.39 -7.18 8.47
N SER A 354 29.64 -7.20 7.99
CA SER A 354 30.02 -6.74 6.64
C SER A 354 30.99 -7.69 5.94
N LEU A 355 30.95 -7.69 4.61
CA LEU A 355 31.87 -8.32 3.68
C LEU A 355 32.10 -7.36 2.49
N VAL A 356 33.11 -6.51 2.62
CA VAL A 356 33.34 -5.40 1.69
C VAL A 356 34.48 -5.75 0.71
N TRP A 357 34.15 -5.81 -0.57
CA TRP A 357 35.11 -6.09 -1.63
C TRP A 357 35.99 -4.89 -1.88
N PHE A 358 37.30 -5.09 -1.84
CA PHE A 358 38.28 -4.05 -2.11
C PHE A 358 38.57 -3.95 -3.61
N ALA A 359 38.02 -2.94 -4.28
CA ALA A 359 38.16 -2.74 -5.72
C ALA A 359 39.28 -1.73 -6.03
N TYR A 360 40.32 -2.19 -6.73
CA TYR A 360 41.38 -1.31 -7.21
C TYR A 360 40.86 -0.42 -8.36
N GLN A 361 41.04 0.90 -8.26
CA GLN A 361 41.01 1.79 -9.42
C GLN A 361 42.27 2.65 -9.33
N ASN A 362 43.24 2.41 -10.21
CA ASN A 362 44.39 3.28 -10.33
C ASN A 362 44.49 3.70 -11.80
N PRO A 363 44.45 5.00 -12.14
CA PRO A 363 44.52 5.47 -13.53
C PRO A 363 45.88 5.19 -14.21
N THR A 364 46.91 4.79 -13.47
CA THR A 364 48.18 4.27 -14.01
C THR A 364 48.30 2.74 -13.90
N PHE A 365 47.40 2.04 -13.20
CA PHE A 365 47.22 0.61 -13.48
C PHE A 365 46.49 0.50 -14.81
N ALA A 366 47.16 0.04 -15.86
CA ALA A 366 46.52 -0.29 -17.14
C ALA A 366 45.62 -1.54 -17.06
N GLY A 367 44.72 -1.61 -16.07
CA GLY A 367 43.83 -2.76 -15.86
C GLY A 367 42.40 -2.45 -15.42
N LEU A 368 42.06 -1.22 -14.98
CA LEU A 368 40.76 -0.95 -14.36
C LEU A 368 40.21 0.43 -14.75
N ASN A 369 39.62 0.54 -15.95
CA ASN A 369 38.66 1.59 -16.25
C ASN A 369 37.25 1.01 -16.16
N LEU A 370 36.47 1.33 -15.12
CA LEU A 370 35.10 0.80 -14.94
C LEU A 370 34.12 1.29 -16.02
N THR A 371 34.53 2.25 -16.86
CA THR A 371 33.75 2.73 -18.00
C THR A 371 34.16 2.12 -19.34
N ASP A 372 35.37 1.56 -19.46
CA ASP A 372 35.85 0.90 -20.69
C ASP A 372 35.98 -0.60 -20.45
N TRP A 373 35.08 -1.34 -21.08
CA TRP A 373 34.82 -2.77 -20.95
C TRP A 373 35.91 -3.66 -21.58
N GLU A 374 37.01 -3.04 -22.02
CA GLU A 374 38.15 -3.68 -22.67
C GLU A 374 39.38 -3.56 -21.77
N CYS A 375 39.91 -4.69 -21.30
CA CYS A 375 41.23 -4.78 -20.68
C CYS A 375 42.27 -4.15 -21.63
N ILE A 376 42.94 -3.07 -21.22
CA ILE A 376 44.14 -2.60 -21.93
C ILE A 376 45.22 -3.68 -21.70
N ALA A 377 45.70 -4.30 -22.78
CA ALA A 377 46.80 -5.25 -22.71
C ALA A 377 48.04 -4.59 -22.07
N PRO A 378 48.89 -5.33 -21.34
CA PRO A 378 50.10 -4.75 -20.73
C PRO A 378 50.94 -4.01 -21.78
N PRO A 379 51.71 -2.97 -21.41
CA PRO A 379 52.56 -2.25 -22.35
C PRO A 379 53.56 -3.21 -23.00
N ARG A 380 53.32 -3.51 -24.28
CA ARG A 380 54.23 -4.07 -25.29
C ARG A 380 55.56 -4.61 -24.77
N GLU A 381 55.64 -5.91 -24.43
CA GLU A 381 56.89 -6.62 -24.66
C GLU A 381 57.17 -6.64 -26.18
N LYS A 382 58.41 -6.30 -26.56
CA LYS A 382 58.88 -6.24 -27.94
C LYS A 382 58.71 -7.60 -28.65
N THR A 383 57.57 -7.86 -29.26
CA THR A 383 57.43 -8.96 -30.22
C THR A 383 58.25 -8.66 -31.47
N ALA A 384 58.99 -9.64 -31.97
CA ALA A 384 59.77 -9.51 -33.20
C ALA A 384 58.91 -9.01 -34.38
N PRO A 385 59.46 -8.20 -35.31
CA PRO A 385 58.68 -7.65 -36.42
C PRO A 385 58.07 -8.76 -37.29
N GLY A 386 56.74 -8.81 -37.39
CA GLY A 386 56.02 -9.70 -38.30
C GLY A 386 55.18 -10.80 -37.65
N SER A 387 55.15 -10.92 -36.32
CA SER A 387 54.20 -11.81 -35.64
C SER A 387 52.81 -11.16 -35.54
N PRO A 388 51.71 -11.89 -35.81
CA PRO A 388 50.37 -11.36 -35.57
C PRO A 388 50.18 -11.05 -34.08
N PRO A 389 49.44 -9.98 -33.74
CA PRO A 389 49.17 -9.66 -32.35
C PRO A 389 48.48 -10.87 -31.68
N PRO A 390 48.86 -11.25 -30.45
CA PRO A 390 48.11 -12.25 -29.72
C PRO A 390 46.67 -11.76 -29.56
N PRO A 391 45.67 -12.66 -29.62
CA PRO A 391 44.29 -12.28 -29.46
C PRO A 391 44.09 -11.61 -28.08
N PRO A 392 43.22 -10.58 -27.98
CA PRO A 392 42.86 -9.99 -26.69
C PRO A 392 42.36 -11.09 -25.76
N ARG A 393 42.93 -11.18 -24.56
CA ARG A 393 42.43 -12.11 -23.54
C ARG A 393 41.15 -11.50 -22.92
N PRO A 394 40.07 -12.28 -22.77
CA PRO A 394 38.85 -11.79 -22.15
C PRO A 394 39.14 -11.33 -20.71
N CYS A 395 38.50 -10.24 -20.33
CA CYS A 395 38.66 -9.61 -19.02
C CYS A 395 37.76 -10.37 -18.02
N ASN A 396 38.35 -11.18 -17.13
CA ASN A 396 37.62 -12.10 -16.24
C ASN A 396 36.73 -11.42 -15.18
N MET A 397 36.84 -10.09 -15.01
CA MET A 397 36.03 -9.33 -14.05
C MET A 397 34.57 -9.21 -14.50
N LYS A 398 34.30 -8.95 -15.79
CA LYS A 398 32.94 -8.97 -16.32
C LYS A 398 32.32 -10.35 -16.15
N GLN A 399 33.11 -11.42 -16.33
CA GLN A 399 32.65 -12.79 -16.10
C GLN A 399 32.38 -13.06 -14.61
N ALA A 400 33.29 -12.69 -13.69
CA ALA A 400 33.06 -12.86 -12.25
C ALA A 400 31.85 -12.05 -11.74
N PHE A 401 31.61 -10.89 -12.36
CA PHE A 401 30.48 -10.01 -12.09
C PHE A 401 29.18 -10.48 -12.77
N ASP A 402 29.24 -10.97 -14.01
CA ASP A 402 28.11 -11.57 -14.72
C ASP A 402 27.71 -12.90 -14.06
N ASP A 403 28.67 -13.70 -13.59
CA ASP A 403 28.41 -14.90 -12.80
C ASP A 403 27.69 -14.51 -11.49
N PHE A 404 28.01 -13.36 -10.89
CA PHE A 404 27.30 -12.80 -9.74
C PHE A 404 25.90 -12.24 -10.10
N ARG A 405 25.74 -11.59 -11.27
CA ARG A 405 24.50 -10.98 -11.73
C ARG A 405 23.49 -12.00 -12.27
N ASP A 406 23.97 -12.99 -13.02
CA ASP A 406 23.15 -13.92 -13.83
C ASP A 406 22.82 -15.21 -13.07
N THR A 407 23.35 -15.43 -11.86
CA THR A 407 23.00 -16.59 -11.02
C THR A 407 22.26 -16.20 -9.75
N ALA A 408 21.38 -17.10 -9.29
CA ALA A 408 20.46 -16.98 -8.17
C ALA A 408 21.11 -16.70 -6.77
N LEU A 409 22.37 -16.27 -6.72
CA LEU A 409 23.21 -16.19 -5.53
C LEU A 409 22.70 -15.24 -4.45
N HIS A 410 22.06 -14.13 -4.82
CA HIS A 410 21.43 -13.21 -3.86
C HIS A 410 20.14 -13.75 -3.23
N GLN A 411 19.48 -14.72 -3.86
CA GLN A 411 18.28 -15.39 -3.34
C GLN A 411 18.61 -16.71 -2.64
N GLU A 412 19.72 -17.37 -3.01
CA GLU A 412 20.01 -18.76 -2.63
C GLU A 412 20.91 -18.89 -1.37
N TYR A 413 21.68 -17.86 -1.01
CA TYR A 413 22.53 -17.87 0.21
C TYR A 413 22.27 -16.70 1.14
N ALA A 414 21.06 -16.12 1.07
CA ALA A 414 20.61 -15.16 2.06
C ALA A 414 20.48 -15.87 3.42
N THR A 415 21.51 -15.76 4.25
CA THR A 415 21.42 -16.15 5.65
C THR A 415 20.31 -15.39 6.35
N SER A 416 19.73 -15.99 7.39
CA SER A 416 18.79 -15.36 8.34
C SER A 416 19.33 -14.13 9.09
N CYS A 417 20.53 -13.68 8.72
CA CYS A 417 21.34 -12.64 9.34
C CYS A 417 21.37 -11.30 8.62
N LEU A 418 20.65 -11.19 7.51
CA LEU A 418 20.64 -10.04 6.60
C LEU A 418 19.49 -9.05 6.88
N ALA A 419 19.27 -8.70 8.16
CA ALA A 419 18.35 -7.63 8.51
C ALA A 419 18.69 -7.05 9.88
N VAL A 420 19.55 -6.02 9.93
CA VAL A 420 19.42 -5.02 11.00
C VAL A 420 18.49 -3.92 10.46
N THR A 421 17.21 -4.07 10.80
CA THR A 421 16.14 -3.05 10.74
C THR A 421 15.65 -2.56 9.36
N LYS A 422 14.94 -3.43 8.62
CA LYS A 422 13.58 -3.19 8.03
C LYS A 422 13.09 -4.51 7.39
N PRO A 423 11.78 -4.84 7.37
CA PRO A 423 11.28 -6.08 6.78
C PRO A 423 11.42 -6.06 5.25
N PRO A 424 11.89 -7.13 4.56
CA PRO A 424 11.90 -7.18 3.10
C PRO A 424 10.51 -7.53 2.56
N PRO A 425 10.12 -7.00 1.39
CA PRO A 425 8.92 -7.44 0.68
C PRO A 425 9.24 -8.73 -0.07
N GLY A 426 8.53 -9.83 0.23
CA GLY A 426 8.53 -11.00 -0.65
C GLY A 426 8.74 -12.40 -0.05
N ASP A 427 8.63 -12.62 1.26
CA ASP A 427 8.22 -13.93 1.82
C ASP A 427 6.97 -13.67 2.68
N PRO A 428 6.00 -14.60 2.77
CA PRO A 428 4.75 -14.34 3.48
C PRO A 428 5.05 -13.98 4.93
N VAL A 429 4.68 -12.75 5.31
CA VAL A 429 4.67 -12.34 6.71
C VAL A 429 3.62 -13.20 7.40
N LEU A 430 4.06 -14.15 8.23
CA LEU A 430 3.16 -14.83 9.15
C LEU A 430 2.99 -13.93 10.38
N GLU A 431 2.28 -12.82 10.18
CA GLU A 431 1.77 -12.02 11.28
C GLU A 431 0.78 -12.88 12.06
N GLY A 432 0.86 -12.85 13.39
CA GLY A 432 -0.03 -13.65 14.19
C GLY A 432 -1.49 -13.36 13.81
N ALA A 433 -2.29 -14.41 13.61
CA ALA A 433 -3.69 -14.20 13.25
C ALA A 433 -4.48 -13.81 14.51
N GLU A 434 -5.01 -12.60 14.56
CA GLU A 434 -6.01 -12.22 15.56
C GLU A 434 -7.40 -12.67 15.07
N LEU A 435 -7.94 -13.69 15.72
CA LEU A 435 -9.27 -14.19 15.50
C LEU A 435 -10.20 -13.51 16.52
N GLY A 436 -11.12 -12.69 16.02
CA GLY A 436 -12.24 -12.19 16.83
C GLY A 436 -13.36 -13.23 16.87
N GLY A 437 -13.76 -13.65 18.07
CA GLY A 437 -14.84 -14.61 18.25
C GLY A 437 -15.93 -14.10 19.17
N VAL A 438 -17.12 -14.68 19.04
CA VAL A 438 -18.26 -14.43 19.91
C VAL A 438 -18.33 -15.53 20.96
N VAL A 439 -18.50 -15.16 22.23
CA VAL A 439 -18.72 -16.10 23.33
C VAL A 439 -19.84 -17.10 22.99
N GLY A 440 -19.55 -18.41 23.10
CA GLY A 440 -20.48 -19.49 22.82
C GLY A 440 -20.60 -19.91 21.34
N GLU A 441 -19.89 -19.26 20.42
CA GLU A 441 -19.89 -19.58 18.99
C GLU A 441 -18.49 -20.00 18.49
N ASP A 442 -18.48 -20.73 17.37
CA ASP A 442 -17.26 -20.99 16.62
C ASP A 442 -16.96 -19.81 15.67
N ALA A 443 -15.79 -19.20 15.81
CA ALA A 443 -15.27 -18.23 14.86
C ALA A 443 -14.62 -18.94 13.68
N LEU A 444 -15.31 -18.97 12.54
CA LEU A 444 -14.73 -19.40 11.26
C LEU A 444 -13.97 -18.25 10.60
N ARG A 445 -12.75 -18.50 10.15
CA ARG A 445 -11.90 -17.53 9.43
C ARG A 445 -11.13 -18.21 8.31
N THR A 446 -10.81 -17.45 7.28
CA THR A 446 -9.92 -17.89 6.21
C THR A 446 -8.57 -17.19 6.39
N LEU A 447 -7.49 -17.96 6.50
CA LEU A 447 -6.12 -17.46 6.48
C LEU A 447 -5.55 -17.72 5.08
N LYS A 448 -4.78 -16.79 4.51
CA LYS A 448 -4.19 -16.96 3.19
C LYS A 448 -2.70 -17.29 3.31
N LEU A 449 -2.28 -18.40 2.72
CA LEU A 449 -0.87 -18.76 2.57
C LEU A 449 -0.45 -18.45 1.13
N ILE A 450 0.47 -17.51 0.95
CA ILE A 450 0.97 -17.08 -0.37
C ILE A 450 2.40 -17.58 -0.54
N ASN A 451 2.68 -18.28 -1.65
CA ASN A 451 4.03 -18.65 -2.02
C ASN A 451 4.68 -17.56 -2.85
N LEU A 452 5.67 -16.88 -2.28
CA LEU A 452 6.41 -15.82 -2.98
C LEU A 452 7.75 -16.33 -3.53
N GLY A 453 8.03 -17.64 -3.41
CA GLY A 453 9.26 -18.31 -3.83
C GLY A 453 9.03 -19.41 -4.89
N GLY A 454 9.95 -20.39 -4.96
CA GLY A 454 9.85 -21.55 -5.86
C GLY A 454 8.68 -22.48 -5.51
N GLU A 455 8.37 -23.49 -6.34
CA GLU A 455 7.30 -24.46 -6.01
C GLU A 455 7.55 -25.13 -4.64
N ILE A 456 6.57 -25.05 -3.74
CA ILE A 456 6.63 -25.64 -2.40
C ILE A 456 5.46 -26.61 -2.18
N ALA A 457 5.71 -27.73 -1.50
CA ALA A 457 4.64 -28.51 -0.88
C ALA A 457 4.58 -28.23 0.62
N TYR A 458 3.38 -28.12 1.18
CA TYR A 458 3.17 -27.72 2.57
C TYR A 458 2.10 -28.59 3.25
N SER A 459 2.16 -28.65 4.58
CA SER A 459 1.12 -29.19 5.46
C SER A 459 1.03 -28.33 6.73
N ILE A 460 -0.15 -28.18 7.32
CA ILE A 460 -0.44 -27.27 8.43
C ILE A 460 -1.20 -28.04 9.51
N ALA A 461 -0.78 -27.88 10.75
CA ALA A 461 -1.41 -28.49 11.91
C ALA A 461 -1.64 -27.46 13.02
N SER A 462 -2.74 -27.56 13.75
CA SER A 462 -2.97 -26.74 14.94
C SER A 462 -2.30 -27.38 16.17
N ALA A 463 -1.60 -26.55 16.96
CA ALA A 463 -1.02 -26.99 18.23
C ALA A 463 -1.96 -26.82 19.43
N VAL A 464 -3.16 -26.23 19.23
CA VAL A 464 -4.08 -25.89 20.32
C VAL A 464 -5.50 -26.44 20.09
N PRO A 465 -6.20 -26.96 21.11
CA PRO A 465 -7.49 -27.63 20.93
C PRO A 465 -8.64 -26.73 20.50
N TRP A 466 -8.56 -25.43 20.81
CA TRP A 466 -9.58 -24.44 20.47
C TRP A 466 -9.48 -23.95 19.02
N LEU A 467 -8.45 -24.33 18.26
CA LEU A 467 -8.25 -23.95 16.86
C LEU A 467 -8.15 -25.21 15.99
N ARG A 468 -8.99 -25.30 14.96
CA ARG A 468 -9.02 -26.39 13.99
C ARG A 468 -8.86 -25.85 12.58
N ILE A 469 -8.34 -26.69 11.68
CA ILE A 469 -8.24 -26.40 10.25
C ILE A 469 -9.34 -27.21 9.56
N GLU A 470 -10.24 -26.55 8.85
CA GLU A 470 -11.39 -27.14 8.16
C GLU A 470 -11.04 -27.52 6.70
N SER A 471 -10.23 -26.70 6.01
CA SER A 471 -9.73 -26.96 4.65
C SER A 471 -8.41 -26.23 4.38
N GLY A 472 -7.68 -26.62 3.32
CA GLY A 472 -6.39 -26.01 2.95
C GLY A 472 -5.21 -26.44 3.82
N ALA A 473 -5.37 -27.52 4.61
CA ALA A 473 -4.34 -27.98 5.55
C ALA A 473 -3.08 -28.52 4.86
N GLU A 474 -3.11 -28.89 3.58
CA GLU A 474 -1.95 -29.37 2.84
C GLU A 474 -2.12 -29.12 1.35
N GLY A 475 -1.01 -29.05 0.62
CA GLY A 475 -1.05 -28.83 -0.82
C GLY A 475 0.31 -28.52 -1.44
N LYS A 476 0.28 -28.07 -2.69
CA LYS A 476 1.43 -27.52 -3.41
C LYS A 476 1.08 -26.13 -3.91
N LEU A 477 2.06 -25.23 -3.89
CA LEU A 477 1.92 -23.88 -4.41
C LEU A 477 3.07 -23.61 -5.37
N ALA A 478 2.74 -23.23 -6.60
CA ALA A 478 3.67 -22.66 -7.56
C ALA A 478 4.09 -21.24 -7.13
N PRO A 479 5.14 -20.64 -7.74
CA PRO A 479 5.52 -19.27 -7.46
C PRO A 479 4.37 -18.28 -7.68
N SER A 480 4.19 -17.36 -6.73
CA SER A 480 3.09 -16.38 -6.68
C SER A 480 1.68 -16.95 -6.50
N GLU A 481 1.54 -18.27 -6.33
CA GLU A 481 0.26 -18.91 -6.04
C GLU A 481 -0.08 -18.79 -4.56
N SER A 482 -1.36 -18.83 -4.23
CA SER A 482 -1.84 -18.77 -2.85
C SER A 482 -2.95 -19.77 -2.60
N VAL A 483 -3.10 -20.19 -1.36
CA VAL A 483 -4.19 -21.05 -0.89
C VAL A 483 -4.87 -20.45 0.33
N ALA A 484 -6.19 -20.60 0.36
CA ALA A 484 -7.04 -20.28 1.49
C ALA A 484 -7.08 -21.47 2.48
N LEU A 485 -6.75 -21.19 3.74
CA LEU A 485 -6.83 -22.09 4.89
C LEU A 485 -8.06 -21.72 5.71
N ALA A 486 -9.13 -22.52 5.63
CA ALA A 486 -10.28 -22.31 6.51
C ALA A 486 -9.94 -22.84 7.92
N VAL A 487 -10.05 -21.97 8.92
CA VAL A 487 -9.82 -22.30 10.33
C VAL A 487 -11.07 -22.02 11.18
N ARG A 488 -11.31 -22.88 12.16
CA ARG A 488 -12.39 -22.77 13.14
C ARG A 488 -11.78 -22.58 14.51
N ALA A 489 -12.09 -21.46 15.17
CA ALA A 489 -11.71 -21.20 16.55
C ALA A 489 -12.94 -21.24 17.47
N THR A 490 -12.93 -22.08 18.51
CA THR A 490 -14.07 -22.23 19.42
C THR A 490 -13.95 -21.28 20.60
N CYS A 491 -14.94 -20.40 20.77
CA CYS A 491 -15.04 -19.57 21.97
C CYS A 491 -15.73 -20.29 23.13
N GLY A 492 -15.18 -20.09 24.33
CA GLY A 492 -15.79 -20.56 25.57
C GLY A 492 -17.09 -19.81 25.91
N ALA A 493 -17.71 -20.18 27.03
CA ALA A 493 -18.98 -19.61 27.50
C ALA A 493 -18.85 -18.22 28.16
N GLU A 494 -17.63 -17.69 28.33
CA GLU A 494 -17.35 -16.39 28.93
C GLU A 494 -16.32 -15.62 28.08
N PRO A 495 -16.29 -14.27 28.13
CA PRO A 495 -15.29 -13.46 27.44
C PRO A 495 -13.86 -13.84 27.87
N SER A 496 -12.96 -14.01 26.90
CA SER A 496 -11.60 -14.48 27.18
C SER A 496 -10.65 -14.21 26.02
N SER A 497 -9.35 -14.06 26.32
CA SER A 497 -8.28 -14.07 25.32
C SER A 497 -7.47 -15.36 25.42
N ALA A 498 -7.19 -16.02 24.30
CA ALA A 498 -6.34 -17.19 24.22
C ALA A 498 -5.25 -17.00 23.15
N THR A 499 -4.07 -17.60 23.35
CA THR A 499 -2.99 -17.61 22.35
C THR A 499 -2.57 -19.05 22.07
N GLY A 500 -2.15 -19.28 20.82
CA GLY A 500 -1.82 -20.58 20.27
C GLY A 500 -1.00 -20.43 19.00
N ALA A 501 -0.79 -21.51 18.25
CA ALA A 501 -0.10 -21.43 16.98
C ALA A 501 -0.51 -22.55 16.00
N LEU A 502 -0.44 -22.24 14.71
CA LEU A 502 -0.46 -23.20 13.62
C LEU A 502 0.98 -23.54 13.22
N THR A 503 1.30 -24.83 13.13
CA THR A 503 2.59 -25.32 12.65
C THR A 503 2.49 -25.65 11.17
N ILE A 504 3.27 -24.97 10.33
CA ILE A 504 3.36 -25.18 8.89
C ILE A 504 4.65 -25.95 8.60
N SER A 505 4.54 -27.12 7.98
CA SER A 505 5.65 -27.98 7.58
C SER A 505 5.78 -27.99 6.05
N PHE A 506 6.95 -27.62 5.53
CA PHE A 506 7.24 -27.63 4.10
C PHE A 506 8.07 -28.86 3.72
N SER A 507 7.70 -29.51 2.61
CA SER A 507 8.43 -30.63 2.03
C SER A 507 8.77 -30.34 0.58
N GLY A 508 10.06 -30.31 0.23
CA GLY A 508 10.45 -30.01 -1.15
C GLY A 508 11.95 -30.01 -1.45
N ARG A 509 12.83 -29.59 -0.52
CA ARG A 509 14.30 -29.68 -0.71
C ARG A 509 15.06 -29.90 0.60
N TYR A 510 16.00 -30.83 0.55
CA TYR A 510 17.03 -31.28 1.52
C TYR A 510 16.73 -31.46 3.03
N ARG A 511 15.77 -30.76 3.68
CA ARG A 511 15.21 -31.11 5.01
C ARG A 511 13.80 -30.55 5.22
N PRO A 512 12.92 -31.22 5.99
CA PRO A 512 11.62 -30.66 6.37
C PRO A 512 11.81 -29.40 7.23
N ILE A 513 11.19 -28.30 6.83
CA ILE A 513 11.21 -27.03 7.56
C ILE A 513 9.85 -26.83 8.22
N GLN A 514 9.84 -26.60 9.53
CA GLN A 514 8.63 -26.23 10.27
C GLN A 514 8.66 -24.74 10.64
N ARG A 515 7.51 -24.07 10.53
CA ARG A 515 7.27 -22.68 10.91
C ARG A 515 6.04 -22.62 11.81
N SER A 516 6.03 -21.68 12.74
CA SER A 516 4.93 -21.49 13.69
C SER A 516 4.27 -20.14 13.43
N LEU A 517 3.00 -20.14 13.06
CA LEU A 517 2.17 -18.96 12.93
C LEU A 517 1.44 -18.76 14.27
N PRO A 518 1.77 -17.76 15.09
CA PRO A 518 1.03 -17.49 16.31
C PRO A 518 -0.42 -17.11 15.99
N VAL A 519 -1.37 -17.51 16.81
CA VAL A 519 -2.79 -17.18 16.66
C VAL A 519 -3.33 -16.73 18.00
N ARG A 520 -3.98 -15.59 18.04
CA ARG A 520 -4.68 -15.06 19.21
C ARG A 520 -6.18 -15.11 18.96
N LEU A 521 -6.94 -15.67 19.89
CA LEU A 521 -8.40 -15.64 19.90
C LEU A 521 -8.87 -14.68 20.98
N ASP A 522 -9.57 -13.61 20.61
CA ASP A 522 -10.25 -12.73 21.56
C ASP A 522 -11.76 -12.97 21.45
N CYS A 523 -12.30 -13.70 22.43
CA CYS A 523 -13.73 -13.98 22.57
C CYS A 523 -14.43 -12.83 23.29
N ARG A 524 -15.33 -12.16 22.59
CA ARG A 524 -16.08 -11.00 23.05
C ARG A 524 -17.57 -11.34 23.14
N THR A 525 -18.30 -10.60 23.96
CA THR A 525 -19.76 -10.74 24.00
C THR A 525 -20.34 -10.36 22.64
N ALA A 526 -21.20 -11.22 22.08
CA ALA A 526 -21.93 -10.89 20.85
C ALA A 526 -22.74 -9.61 21.05
N ALA A 527 -22.77 -8.77 20.02
CA ALA A 527 -23.87 -7.83 19.92
C ALA A 527 -25.18 -8.62 19.79
N PRO A 528 -26.29 -8.16 20.40
CA PRO A 528 -27.60 -8.70 20.10
C PRO A 528 -27.83 -8.65 18.59
N PRO A 529 -28.42 -9.69 17.96
CA PRO A 529 -28.76 -9.62 16.55
C PRO A 529 -29.71 -8.44 16.30
N PRO A 530 -29.72 -7.86 15.09
CA PRO A 530 -30.68 -6.83 14.75
C PRO A 530 -32.12 -7.36 14.91
N PRO A 531 -33.10 -6.48 15.18
CA PRO A 531 -34.49 -6.87 15.31
C PRO A 531 -34.98 -7.67 14.08
N PRO A 532 -35.62 -8.84 14.26
CA PRO A 532 -36.08 -9.65 13.14
C PRO A 532 -37.26 -9.00 12.39
N GLY A 533 -37.23 -9.04 11.06
CA GLY A 533 -38.40 -8.76 10.21
C GLY A 533 -38.48 -7.37 9.58
N THR A 534 -37.47 -6.50 9.75
CA THR A 534 -37.42 -5.19 9.08
C THR A 534 -36.05 -4.99 8.42
N PRO A 535 -35.99 -4.76 7.10
CA PRO A 535 -34.72 -4.44 6.44
C PRO A 535 -34.21 -3.06 6.89
N PRO A 536 -32.88 -2.86 7.04
CA PRO A 536 -32.30 -1.61 7.52
C PRO A 536 -32.28 -0.52 6.45
N GLY A 537 -32.28 0.73 6.89
CA GLY A 537 -31.78 1.85 6.07
C GLY A 537 -30.27 1.99 6.28
N GLY A 538 -29.57 2.68 5.38
CA GLY A 538 -28.14 2.90 5.57
C GLY A 538 -27.48 3.79 4.53
N SER A 539 -26.19 4.01 4.74
CA SER A 539 -25.29 4.75 3.87
C SER A 539 -23.93 4.04 3.85
N HIS A 540 -23.42 3.75 2.67
CA HIS A 540 -22.15 3.02 2.47
C HIS A 540 -21.44 3.53 1.22
N GLY A 541 -20.15 3.24 1.09
CA GLY A 541 -19.39 3.62 -0.10
C GLY A 541 -19.36 5.14 -0.34
N ASP A 542 -19.48 5.57 -1.60
CA ASP A 542 -19.52 6.97 -2.00
C ASP A 542 -20.94 7.55 -2.02
N PRO A 543 -21.37 8.10 -0.90
CA PRO A 543 -22.51 7.56 -0.17
C PRO A 543 -23.67 7.05 -1.05
N HIS A 544 -23.75 5.72 -1.17
CA HIS A 544 -24.92 4.98 -1.64
C HIS A 544 -25.91 4.81 -0.49
N LEU A 545 -27.08 5.44 -0.58
CA LEU A 545 -28.10 5.42 0.46
C LEU A 545 -29.21 4.42 0.13
N ARG A 546 -29.65 3.71 1.17
CA ARG A 546 -30.87 2.90 1.17
C ARG A 546 -31.80 3.43 2.24
N THR A 547 -33.00 3.88 1.87
CA THR A 547 -34.02 4.30 2.85
C THR A 547 -34.50 3.11 3.69
N LEU A 548 -35.18 3.40 4.79
CA LEU A 548 -35.77 2.41 5.67
C LEU A 548 -36.83 1.55 4.95
N ASP A 549 -37.52 2.12 3.96
CA ASP A 549 -38.51 1.40 3.14
C ASP A 549 -37.90 0.81 1.85
N GLY A 550 -36.59 0.98 1.66
CA GLY A 550 -35.79 0.22 0.70
C GLY A 550 -35.52 0.88 -0.65
N VAL A 551 -35.79 2.18 -0.77
CA VAL A 551 -35.38 2.99 -1.92
C VAL A 551 -33.88 3.17 -1.91
N PHE A 552 -33.23 2.91 -3.04
CA PHE A 552 -31.79 3.12 -3.22
C PHE A 552 -31.55 4.38 -4.05
N TYR A 553 -30.63 5.23 -3.62
CA TYR A 553 -30.21 6.42 -4.36
C TYR A 553 -28.83 6.90 -3.92
N ASP A 554 -28.11 7.56 -4.82
CA ASP A 554 -26.80 8.12 -4.52
C ASP A 554 -26.94 9.56 -4.02
N PHE A 555 -26.21 9.89 -2.95
CA PHE A 555 -26.22 11.23 -2.37
C PHE A 555 -24.79 11.67 -2.11
N GLN A 556 -24.22 12.41 -3.07
CA GLN A 556 -22.83 12.86 -3.02
C GLN A 556 -22.70 14.22 -2.34
N GLY A 557 -23.52 14.55 -1.34
CA GLY A 557 -23.55 15.89 -0.77
C GLY A 557 -22.33 16.14 0.11
N ALA A 558 -21.50 17.15 -0.14
CA ALA A 558 -20.45 17.50 0.82
C ALA A 558 -21.04 18.33 1.99
N GLY A 559 -20.98 17.79 3.20
CA GLY A 559 -21.57 18.37 4.39
C GLY A 559 -21.84 17.37 5.51
N GLU A 560 -22.63 17.79 6.50
CA GLU A 560 -23.13 16.92 7.56
C GLU A 560 -24.65 16.83 7.45
N TYR A 561 -25.19 15.61 7.48
CA TYR A 561 -26.61 15.35 7.21
C TYR A 561 -27.24 14.45 8.27
N VAL A 562 -28.53 14.68 8.51
CA VAL A 562 -29.36 13.83 9.34
C VAL A 562 -29.84 12.62 8.52
N LEU A 563 -29.28 11.45 8.81
CA LEU A 563 -29.75 10.19 8.22
C LEU A 563 -31.09 9.78 8.84
N VAL A 564 -31.19 9.84 10.17
CA VAL A 564 -32.41 9.55 10.93
C VAL A 564 -32.52 10.49 12.12
N ASP A 565 -33.68 11.10 12.31
CA ASP A 565 -34.08 11.80 13.53
C ASP A 565 -35.34 11.13 14.08
N GLY A 566 -35.18 10.44 15.21
CA GLY A 566 -36.24 9.77 15.95
C GLY A 566 -36.69 10.54 17.19
N GLY A 567 -36.33 11.81 17.32
CA GLY A 567 -36.65 12.66 18.46
C GLY A 567 -35.50 12.84 19.45
N SER A 568 -35.84 13.10 20.73
CA SER A 568 -34.85 13.50 21.73
C SER A 568 -33.86 12.39 22.13
N ASP A 569 -34.24 11.12 21.95
CA ASP A 569 -33.51 9.97 22.46
C ASP A 569 -32.79 9.14 21.39
N PHE A 570 -33.05 9.39 20.11
CA PHE A 570 -32.41 8.66 19.01
C PHE A 570 -32.21 9.54 17.77
N ALA A 571 -30.98 9.59 17.26
CA ALA A 571 -30.66 10.19 15.97
C ALA A 571 -29.36 9.61 15.40
N VAL A 572 -29.23 9.62 14.08
CA VAL A 572 -28.05 9.21 13.33
C VAL A 572 -27.71 10.30 12.31
N GLN A 573 -26.45 10.72 12.28
CA GLN A 573 -25.91 11.72 11.37
C GLN A 573 -24.68 11.16 10.65
N ALA A 574 -24.46 11.59 9.41
CA ALA A 574 -23.25 11.31 8.64
C ALA A 574 -22.54 12.61 8.27
N ARG A 575 -21.21 12.55 8.23
CA ARG A 575 -20.34 13.58 7.66
C ARG A 575 -19.80 13.05 6.35
N GLU A 576 -20.13 13.74 5.28
CA GLU A 576 -19.77 13.43 3.90
C GLU A 576 -18.77 14.47 3.40
N GLN A 577 -17.59 14.04 2.94
CA GLN A 577 -16.53 14.91 2.43
C GLN A 577 -16.06 14.47 1.05
N PRO A 578 -15.58 15.39 0.19
CA PRO A 578 -15.05 15.02 -1.11
C PRO A 578 -13.95 13.96 -1.02
N LEU A 579 -14.01 12.99 -1.92
CA LEU A 579 -12.96 12.00 -2.08
C LEU A 579 -11.72 12.65 -2.71
N GLY A 580 -10.72 12.95 -1.89
CA GLY A 580 -9.49 13.60 -2.33
C GLY A 580 -9.76 14.99 -2.93
N ALA A 581 -9.45 15.15 -4.22
CA ALA A 581 -9.69 16.39 -4.97
C ALA A 581 -10.92 16.32 -5.91
N SER A 582 -11.78 15.30 -5.73
CA SER A 582 -12.98 15.12 -6.56
C SER A 582 -13.97 16.27 -6.39
N ASP A 583 -14.65 16.62 -7.48
CA ASP A 583 -15.77 17.57 -7.52
C ASP A 583 -17.13 16.87 -7.67
N ALA A 584 -17.15 15.54 -7.75
CA ALA A 584 -18.33 14.74 -8.05
C ALA A 584 -18.65 13.67 -6.99
N ILE A 585 -17.67 13.30 -6.17
CA ILE A 585 -17.74 12.12 -5.29
C ILE A 585 -17.41 12.52 -3.86
N ALA A 586 -18.31 12.23 -2.95
CA ALA A 586 -18.11 12.33 -1.50
C ALA A 586 -17.92 10.94 -0.89
N VAL A 587 -17.48 10.88 0.35
CA VAL A 587 -17.46 9.66 1.16
C VAL A 587 -17.82 10.00 2.59
N ASN A 588 -18.44 9.05 3.29
CA ASN A 588 -18.68 9.16 4.72
C ASN A 588 -17.36 9.12 5.49
N THR A 589 -16.96 10.23 6.11
CA THR A 589 -15.75 10.30 6.95
C THR A 589 -16.05 10.20 8.44
N ALA A 590 -17.31 10.40 8.84
CA ALA A 590 -17.74 10.18 10.21
C ALA A 590 -19.24 9.84 10.30
N VAL A 591 -19.60 9.07 11.31
CA VAL A 591 -21.00 8.80 11.68
C VAL A 591 -21.18 9.16 13.15
N ALA A 592 -22.28 9.84 13.49
CA ALA A 592 -22.61 10.15 14.87
C ALA A 592 -24.00 9.64 15.24
N VAL A 593 -24.13 9.10 16.45
CA VAL A 593 -25.33 8.45 16.97
C VAL A 593 -25.66 9.04 18.33
N ARG A 594 -26.91 9.47 18.53
CA ARG A 594 -27.46 9.80 19.84
C ARG A 594 -28.28 8.62 20.33
N VAL A 595 -28.00 8.15 21.55
CA VAL A 595 -28.82 7.16 22.26
C VAL A 595 -29.06 7.62 23.70
N GLY A 596 -30.32 7.92 24.02
CA GLY A 596 -30.68 8.55 25.28
C GLY A 596 -29.98 9.89 25.45
N ALA A 597 -29.16 10.03 26.51
CA ALA A 597 -28.36 11.22 26.77
C ALA A 597 -26.93 11.15 26.20
N SER A 598 -26.51 9.99 25.70
CA SER A 598 -25.14 9.77 25.22
C SER A 598 -25.00 10.13 23.75
N ARG A 599 -23.89 10.79 23.43
CA ARG A 599 -23.48 11.14 22.08
C ARG A 599 -22.27 10.30 21.68
N LEU A 600 -22.41 9.55 20.61
CA LEU A 600 -21.37 8.69 20.06
C LEU A 600 -20.95 9.26 18.70
N ALA A 601 -19.66 9.39 18.44
CA ALA A 601 -19.16 9.82 17.14
C ALA A 601 -17.99 8.92 16.72
N PHE A 602 -18.08 8.37 15.51
CA PHE A 602 -17.13 7.44 14.91
C PHE A 602 -16.43 8.17 13.77
N TYR A 603 -15.11 8.32 13.86
CA TYR A 603 -14.31 9.06 12.89
C TYR A 603 -13.38 8.13 12.14
N ALA A 604 -13.42 8.17 10.80
CA ALA A 604 -12.42 7.52 9.97
C ALA A 604 -11.02 8.07 10.26
N GLY A 605 -10.00 7.22 10.18
CA GLY A 605 -8.60 7.57 10.45
C GLY A 605 -8.25 7.92 11.91
N ALA A 606 -9.21 7.98 12.84
CA ALA A 606 -8.96 8.25 14.24
C ALA A 606 -8.61 6.98 15.04
N SER A 607 -7.71 7.11 16.02
CA SER A 607 -7.37 6.05 16.97
C SER A 607 -7.30 6.63 18.39
N PRO A 608 -8.26 6.31 19.28
CA PRO A 608 -9.47 5.50 19.07
C PRO A 608 -10.47 6.11 18.08
N ALA A 609 -11.20 5.28 17.34
CA ALA A 609 -12.19 5.74 16.35
C ALA A 609 -13.47 6.31 16.99
N LEU A 610 -13.88 5.77 18.14
CA LEU A 610 -15.09 6.18 18.87
C LEU A 610 -14.77 7.31 19.85
N ARG A 611 -15.63 8.34 19.84
CA ARG A 611 -15.78 9.33 20.90
C ARG A 611 -17.13 9.15 21.60
N VAL A 612 -17.12 9.19 22.93
CA VAL A 612 -18.32 9.21 23.77
C VAL A 612 -18.36 10.55 24.49
N ASP A 613 -19.39 11.34 24.24
CA ASP A 613 -19.56 12.69 24.79
C ASP A 613 -18.31 13.58 24.59
N GLY A 614 -17.66 13.42 23.44
CA GLY A 614 -16.45 14.14 23.01
C GLY A 614 -15.11 13.53 23.43
N ALA A 615 -15.12 12.58 24.37
CA ALA A 615 -13.91 11.91 24.83
C ALA A 615 -13.60 10.67 23.98
N PRO A 616 -12.35 10.45 23.53
CA PRO A 616 -11.99 9.23 22.81
C PRO A 616 -12.07 7.99 23.73
N VAL A 617 -12.68 6.90 23.26
CA VAL A 617 -12.91 5.68 24.04
C VAL A 617 -12.58 4.42 23.22
N GLU A 618 -11.75 3.55 23.79
CA GLU A 618 -11.56 2.18 23.30
C GLU A 618 -12.60 1.23 23.89
N VAL A 619 -13.25 0.43 23.04
CA VAL A 619 -14.26 -0.55 23.47
C VAL A 619 -13.67 -1.96 23.46
N ALA A 620 -13.47 -2.52 24.65
CA ALA A 620 -13.07 -3.92 24.84
C ALA A 620 -14.29 -4.86 24.78
N GLY A 621 -14.79 -5.11 23.56
CA GLY A 621 -15.94 -5.99 23.32
C GLY A 621 -17.30 -5.35 23.60
N LYS A 622 -17.53 -4.84 24.81
CA LYS A 622 -18.76 -4.13 25.18
C LYS A 622 -18.47 -2.93 26.08
N LEU A 623 -19.17 -1.83 25.82
CA LEU A 623 -19.27 -0.66 26.68
C LEU A 623 -20.74 -0.45 27.05
N ASP A 624 -21.06 -0.57 28.34
CA ASP A 624 -22.38 -0.20 28.87
C ASP A 624 -22.50 1.33 28.97
N LEU A 625 -23.63 1.86 28.51
CA LEU A 625 -23.98 3.26 28.56
C LEU A 625 -25.16 3.49 29.53
N PRO A 626 -25.34 4.70 30.08
CA PRO A 626 -26.48 5.02 30.93
C PRO A 626 -27.82 4.69 30.26
N GLY A 627 -28.81 4.28 31.05
CA GLY A 627 -30.18 4.04 30.54
C GLY A 627 -30.40 2.69 29.85
N GLY A 628 -29.45 1.76 29.93
CA GLY A 628 -29.57 0.43 29.30
C GLY A 628 -29.19 0.41 27.82
N HIS A 629 -28.43 1.41 27.38
CA HIS A 629 -27.81 1.46 26.06
C HIS A 629 -26.44 0.77 26.10
N ALA A 630 -25.91 0.35 24.95
CA ALA A 630 -24.58 -0.24 24.88
C ALA A 630 -23.93 -0.06 23.52
N VAL A 631 -22.60 -0.05 23.50
CA VAL A 631 -21.78 -0.16 22.30
C VAL A 631 -21.01 -1.48 22.35
N TYR A 632 -21.15 -2.29 21.31
CA TYR A 632 -20.38 -3.52 21.12
C TYR A 632 -19.33 -3.27 20.04
N ARG A 633 -18.15 -3.89 20.15
CA ARG A 633 -17.09 -3.76 19.15
C ARG A 633 -16.43 -5.08 18.80
N ALA A 634 -16.40 -5.39 17.51
CA ALA A 634 -15.64 -6.50 16.92
C ALA A 634 -14.83 -5.98 15.72
N GLY A 635 -13.51 -5.87 15.89
CA GLY A 635 -12.64 -5.30 14.86
C GLY A 635 -12.91 -3.82 14.60
N ASP A 636 -13.19 -3.50 13.34
CA ASP A 636 -13.59 -2.20 12.78
C ASP A 636 -15.10 -1.92 12.89
N ARG A 637 -15.90 -2.92 13.27
CA ARG A 637 -17.35 -2.85 13.40
C ARG A 637 -17.80 -2.53 14.83
N TYR A 638 -18.70 -1.57 14.94
CA TYR A 638 -19.36 -1.14 16.16
C TYR A 638 -20.87 -1.32 16.05
N VAL A 639 -21.49 -1.91 17.08
CA VAL A 639 -22.94 -2.01 17.16
C VAL A 639 -23.43 -1.20 18.37
N VAL A 640 -24.21 -0.16 18.09
CA VAL A 640 -24.89 0.64 19.12
C VAL A 640 -26.29 0.07 19.31
N THR A 641 -26.68 -0.17 20.55
CA THR A 641 -28.02 -0.62 20.92
C THR A 641 -28.69 0.34 21.88
N SER A 642 -29.98 0.62 21.67
CA SER A 642 -30.79 1.40 22.59
C SER A 642 -31.70 0.51 23.45
N ALA A 643 -32.19 1.05 24.57
CA ALA A 643 -33.13 0.34 25.43
C ALA A 643 -34.52 0.18 24.78
N ALA A 644 -34.83 1.02 23.77
CA ALA A 644 -36.05 0.91 22.98
C ALA A 644 -35.95 -0.18 21.89
N GLY A 645 -34.75 -0.73 21.65
CA GLY A 645 -34.49 -1.75 20.63
C GLY A 645 -33.95 -1.20 19.32
N ASP A 646 -33.47 0.05 19.28
CA ASP A 646 -32.74 0.58 18.13
C ASP A 646 -31.38 -0.13 18.04
N HIS A 647 -30.94 -0.43 16.82
CA HIS A 647 -29.68 -1.07 16.53
C HIS A 647 -28.99 -0.33 15.37
N VAL A 648 -27.79 0.19 15.60
CA VAL A 648 -27.00 0.91 14.59
C VAL A 648 -25.66 0.21 14.44
N ASP A 649 -25.38 -0.23 13.23
CA ASP A 649 -24.15 -0.88 12.86
C ASP A 649 -23.26 0.12 12.13
N VAL A 650 -22.04 0.33 12.63
CA VAL A 650 -21.07 1.30 12.10
C VAL A 650 -19.77 0.57 11.81
N ALA A 651 -19.34 0.56 10.55
CA ALA A 651 -18.06 -0.04 10.14
C ALA A 651 -17.06 1.07 9.78
N VAL A 652 -15.97 1.19 10.53
CA VAL A 652 -14.93 2.20 10.30
C VAL A 652 -13.82 1.61 9.42
N ARG A 653 -13.94 1.78 8.11
CA ARG A 653 -13.12 1.14 7.07
C ARG A 653 -11.96 2.05 6.66
N GLY A 654 -10.93 2.14 7.51
CA GLY A 654 -9.75 2.98 7.19
C GLY A 654 -10.09 4.47 7.05
N ALA A 655 -10.26 4.94 5.82
CA ALA A 655 -10.55 6.33 5.47
C ALA A 655 -12.05 6.68 5.34
N HIS A 656 -12.95 5.69 5.36
CA HIS A 656 -14.40 5.91 5.30
C HIS A 656 -15.18 5.14 6.37
N VAL A 657 -16.49 5.42 6.48
CA VAL A 657 -17.41 4.84 7.48
C VAL A 657 -18.72 4.40 6.82
N ASP A 658 -19.10 3.14 6.97
CA ASP A 658 -20.44 2.66 6.59
C ASP A 658 -21.38 2.64 7.79
N VAL A 659 -22.68 2.82 7.55
CA VAL A 659 -23.70 2.72 8.59
C VAL A 659 -24.97 2.01 8.11
N LEU A 660 -25.46 1.07 8.92
CA LEU A 660 -26.80 0.49 8.81
C LEU A 660 -27.61 0.82 10.06
N VAL A 661 -28.85 1.26 9.87
CA VAL A 661 -29.78 1.67 10.92
C VAL A 661 -30.99 0.75 10.92
N TYR A 662 -31.22 0.12 12.07
CA TYR A 662 -32.41 -0.68 12.38
C TYR A 662 -33.16 0.02 13.52
N PRO A 663 -34.12 0.91 13.22
CA PRO A 663 -34.88 1.59 14.25
C PRO A 663 -35.75 0.60 15.03
N ALA A 664 -36.04 0.91 16.29
CA ALA A 664 -37.02 0.19 17.06
C ALA A 664 -38.40 0.22 16.35
N ALA A 665 -39.12 -0.90 16.35
CA ALA A 665 -40.41 -1.03 15.67
C ALA A 665 -41.44 0.05 16.08
N GLY A 666 -41.35 0.58 17.30
CA GLY A 666 -42.21 1.67 17.77
C GLY A 666 -41.95 3.04 17.12
N ARG A 667 -40.91 3.17 16.29
CA ARG A 667 -40.56 4.42 15.58
C ARG A 667 -41.03 4.46 14.12
N ALA A 668 -41.54 3.35 13.57
CA ALA A 668 -42.01 3.31 12.19
C ALA A 668 -43.02 4.45 11.88
N GLY A 669 -42.76 5.22 10.83
CA GLY A 669 -43.53 6.41 10.44
C GLY A 669 -43.38 7.65 11.32
N LEU A 670 -42.57 7.59 12.38
CA LEU A 670 -42.21 8.74 13.23
C LEU A 670 -40.83 9.30 12.92
N LEU A 671 -40.07 8.59 12.09
CA LEU A 671 -38.72 8.97 11.69
C LEU A 671 -38.76 9.98 10.55
N ARG A 672 -37.66 10.72 10.41
CA ARG A 672 -37.40 11.61 9.29
C ARG A 672 -35.90 11.69 9.07
N GLY A 673 -35.47 12.00 7.85
CA GLY A 673 -34.05 12.07 7.49
C GLY A 673 -33.84 11.61 6.07
N LEU A 674 -32.58 11.54 5.66
CA LEU A 674 -32.22 10.99 4.36
C LEU A 674 -32.65 9.52 4.20
N LEU A 675 -32.80 8.76 5.30
CA LEU A 675 -33.26 7.37 5.23
C LEU A 675 -34.79 7.22 5.28
N GLY A 676 -35.56 8.30 5.09
CA GLY A 676 -37.02 8.24 5.04
C GLY A 676 -37.68 8.06 6.41
N ASN A 677 -38.95 7.66 6.39
CA ASN A 677 -39.78 7.59 7.61
C ASN A 677 -40.00 6.16 8.14
N GLY A 678 -39.69 5.14 7.33
CA GLY A 678 -39.76 3.73 7.73
C GLY A 678 -41.19 3.24 7.98
N ASN A 679 -42.18 3.71 7.22
CA ASN A 679 -43.60 3.34 7.38
C ASN A 679 -44.02 2.17 6.45
N GLY A 680 -43.11 1.70 5.59
CA GLY A 680 -43.32 0.68 4.59
C GLY A 680 -43.79 1.21 3.22
N ALA A 681 -43.73 2.51 2.96
CA ALA A 681 -44.20 3.15 1.74
C ALA A 681 -43.07 3.95 1.04
N PRO A 682 -42.36 3.35 0.07
CA PRO A 682 -41.19 3.97 -0.56
C PRO A 682 -41.49 5.30 -1.29
N ASP A 683 -42.74 5.52 -1.70
CA ASP A 683 -43.16 6.73 -2.43
C ASP A 683 -43.14 8.00 -1.57
N ASP A 684 -43.05 7.88 -0.24
CA ASP A 684 -43.02 9.03 0.69
C ASP A 684 -41.69 9.23 1.43
N ASP A 685 -40.67 8.43 1.12
CA ASP A 685 -39.36 8.51 1.76
C ASP A 685 -38.64 9.84 1.50
N PHE A 686 -38.85 10.43 0.31
CA PHE A 686 -38.29 11.73 -0.04
C PHE A 686 -39.17 12.89 0.45
N THR A 687 -39.45 12.90 1.75
CA THR A 687 -40.18 14.00 2.40
C THR A 687 -39.19 14.98 3.03
N PRO A 688 -39.04 16.22 2.49
CA PRO A 688 -38.24 17.26 3.14
C PRO A 688 -38.85 17.63 4.50
N ARG A 689 -38.09 18.30 5.38
CA ARG A 689 -38.63 18.72 6.70
C ARG A 689 -39.90 19.59 6.64
N ALA A 690 -40.17 20.24 5.52
CA ALA A 690 -41.39 21.00 5.26
C ALA A 690 -42.65 20.14 5.06
N GLY A 691 -42.50 18.82 4.85
CA GLY A 691 -43.55 17.81 5.01
C GLY A 691 -44.30 17.36 3.76
N VAL A 692 -43.98 17.85 2.57
CA VAL A 692 -44.59 17.39 1.30
C VAL A 692 -43.61 16.45 0.59
N ALA A 693 -43.98 15.19 0.44
CA ALA A 693 -43.18 14.19 -0.27
C ALA A 693 -42.92 14.60 -1.73
N LEU A 694 -41.68 14.42 -2.18
CA LEU A 694 -41.28 14.58 -3.56
C LEU A 694 -41.42 13.23 -4.28
N ALA A 695 -42.04 13.22 -5.46
CA ALA A 695 -42.32 11.99 -6.19
C ALA A 695 -41.08 11.55 -7.01
N PRO A 696 -40.53 10.35 -6.80
CA PRO A 696 -39.37 9.86 -7.56
C PRO A 696 -39.63 9.65 -9.07
N PRO A 697 -38.59 9.74 -9.93
CA PRO A 697 -37.21 10.11 -9.59
C PRO A 697 -37.09 11.60 -9.32
N LEU A 698 -36.20 11.97 -8.41
CA LEU A 698 -35.93 13.36 -8.09
C LEU A 698 -34.97 13.96 -9.12
N SER A 699 -35.25 15.19 -9.57
CA SER A 699 -34.22 16.00 -10.23
C SER A 699 -33.06 16.30 -9.27
N ARG A 700 -31.90 16.71 -9.82
CA ARG A 700 -30.74 17.12 -9.03
C ARG A 700 -31.10 18.21 -8.01
N ASP A 701 -31.84 19.23 -8.43
CA ASP A 701 -32.28 20.32 -7.55
C ASP A 701 -33.23 19.83 -6.45
N GLU A 702 -34.17 18.94 -6.79
CA GLU A 702 -35.06 18.32 -5.79
C GLU A 702 -34.27 17.49 -4.76
N LEU A 703 -33.26 16.75 -5.20
CA LEU A 703 -32.45 15.90 -4.34
C LEU A 703 -31.51 16.72 -3.43
N TYR A 704 -30.74 17.66 -3.98
CA TYR A 704 -29.70 18.38 -3.23
C TYR A 704 -30.19 19.69 -2.62
N GLU A 705 -30.93 20.52 -3.37
CA GLU A 705 -31.31 21.87 -2.96
C GLU A 705 -32.63 21.93 -2.19
N ILE A 706 -33.49 20.90 -2.31
CA ILE A 706 -34.74 20.80 -1.56
C ILE A 706 -34.64 19.74 -0.48
N PHE A 707 -34.50 18.46 -0.85
CA PHE A 707 -34.52 17.34 0.09
C PHE A 707 -33.28 17.33 0.99
N GLY A 708 -32.09 17.21 0.40
CA GLY A 708 -30.81 17.17 1.10
C GLY A 708 -30.52 18.42 1.93
N ALA A 709 -30.72 19.60 1.34
CA ALA A 709 -30.59 20.88 2.05
C ALA A 709 -31.49 20.96 3.30
N SER A 710 -32.70 20.39 3.26
CA SER A 710 -33.59 20.37 4.43
C SER A 710 -33.07 19.51 5.58
N TYR A 711 -32.19 18.54 5.31
CA TYR A 711 -31.60 17.63 6.30
C TYR A 711 -30.14 17.93 6.64
N ARG A 712 -29.57 19.05 6.16
CA ARG A 712 -28.27 19.55 6.63
C ARG A 712 -28.32 19.77 8.15
N VAL A 713 -27.27 19.33 8.82
CA VAL A 713 -27.09 19.47 10.26
C VAL A 713 -26.78 20.92 10.61
N SER A 714 -27.58 21.51 11.51
CA SER A 714 -27.26 22.79 12.13
C SER A 714 -26.31 22.64 13.32
N ALA A 715 -25.60 23.72 13.68
CA ALA A 715 -24.72 23.74 14.85
C ALA A 715 -25.45 23.36 16.16
N ALA A 716 -26.75 23.62 16.25
CA ALA A 716 -27.57 23.30 17.43
C ALA A 716 -27.95 21.82 17.52
N GLU A 717 -28.01 21.10 16.40
CA GLU A 717 -28.38 19.68 16.36
C GLU A 717 -27.19 18.74 16.13
N SER A 718 -26.00 19.29 15.86
CA SER A 718 -24.80 18.50 15.56
C SER A 718 -24.41 17.56 16.69
N LEU A 719 -24.17 16.31 16.31
CA LEU A 719 -23.64 15.28 17.18
C LEU A 719 -22.12 15.14 17.09
N PHE A 720 -21.46 15.89 16.21
CA PHE A 720 -20.03 15.80 15.99
C PHE A 720 -19.23 16.68 16.96
N ASP A 721 -17.97 16.29 17.15
CA ASP A 721 -16.88 17.08 17.69
C ASP A 721 -16.14 17.84 16.57
N TYR A 722 -15.64 19.02 16.91
CA TYR A 722 -14.94 19.93 15.99
C TYR A 722 -13.59 20.35 16.57
N ALA A 723 -12.53 20.28 15.77
CA ALA A 723 -11.23 20.82 16.12
C ALA A 723 -11.24 22.36 16.11
N PRO A 724 -10.22 23.02 16.69
CA PRO A 724 -10.10 24.47 16.59
C PRO A 724 -10.13 24.95 15.13
N GLY A 725 -11.14 25.76 14.79
CA GLY A 725 -11.35 26.28 13.44
C GLY A 725 -12.34 25.50 12.59
N GLU A 726 -12.87 24.37 13.08
CA GLU A 726 -13.91 23.57 12.41
C GLU A 726 -15.31 23.88 12.95
N SER A 727 -16.32 23.66 12.12
CA SER A 727 -17.75 23.82 12.43
C SER A 727 -18.61 23.06 11.40
N VAL A 728 -19.93 23.02 11.56
CA VAL A 728 -20.83 22.43 10.53
C VAL A 728 -20.60 23.09 9.16
N GLU A 729 -20.30 24.40 9.15
CA GLU A 729 -20.10 25.19 7.94
C GLU A 729 -18.80 24.85 7.22
N THR A 730 -17.75 24.39 7.93
CA THR A 730 -16.46 24.06 7.28
C THR A 730 -16.51 22.77 6.49
N PHE A 731 -17.49 21.91 6.75
CA PHE A 731 -17.71 20.67 5.99
C PHE A 731 -18.71 20.86 4.86
N ALA A 732 -19.53 21.91 4.88
CA ALA A 732 -20.49 22.20 3.84
C ALA A 732 -19.80 22.84 2.63
N ILE A 733 -19.86 22.18 1.47
CA ILE A 733 -19.37 22.73 0.20
C ILE A 733 -20.58 23.06 -0.69
N PRO A 734 -20.89 24.35 -0.89
CA PRO A 734 -22.02 24.75 -1.73
C PRO A 734 -21.87 24.24 -3.17
N GLY A 735 -22.96 23.75 -3.74
CA GLY A 735 -23.00 23.25 -5.13
C GLY A 735 -22.26 21.92 -5.35
N PHE A 736 -21.86 21.22 -4.29
CA PHE A 736 -21.30 19.88 -4.36
C PHE A 736 -22.42 18.81 -4.25
N PRO A 737 -22.43 17.76 -5.10
CA PRO A 737 -21.48 17.50 -6.18
C PRO A 737 -21.68 18.47 -7.34
N ALA A 738 -20.60 18.84 -8.03
CA ALA A 738 -20.67 19.76 -9.17
C ALA A 738 -21.30 19.10 -10.42
N ARG A 739 -21.15 17.78 -10.55
CA ARG A 739 -21.64 16.92 -11.64
C ARG A 739 -21.93 15.52 -11.10
N SER A 740 -22.69 14.71 -11.83
CA SER A 740 -22.88 13.29 -11.49
C SER A 740 -21.64 12.46 -11.88
N ALA A 741 -21.27 11.49 -11.04
CA ALA A 741 -20.27 10.48 -11.38
C ALA A 741 -20.93 9.25 -12.00
N SER A 742 -20.22 8.54 -12.87
CA SER A 742 -20.72 7.32 -13.51
C SER A 742 -19.58 6.37 -13.81
N VAL A 743 -19.86 5.06 -13.82
CA VAL A 743 -18.90 4.06 -14.28
C VAL A 743 -18.40 4.38 -15.68
N SER A 744 -19.17 5.11 -16.48
CA SER A 744 -18.83 5.59 -17.82
C SER A 744 -17.61 6.54 -17.84
N ASP A 745 -17.31 7.23 -16.73
CA ASP A 745 -16.18 8.16 -16.56
C ASP A 745 -14.82 7.45 -16.40
N LEU A 746 -14.81 6.18 -16.01
CA LEU A 746 -13.61 5.39 -15.78
C LEU A 746 -12.95 4.95 -17.11
N SER A 747 -11.65 4.66 -17.14
CA SER A 747 -11.04 3.99 -18.32
C SER A 747 -11.49 2.52 -18.41
N PRO A 748 -11.42 1.87 -19.59
CA PRO A 748 -11.74 0.44 -19.70
C PRO A 748 -10.93 -0.45 -18.75
N ALA A 749 -9.65 -0.13 -18.55
CA ALA A 749 -8.78 -0.89 -17.66
C ALA A 749 -9.16 -0.72 -16.17
N GLU A 750 -9.53 0.50 -15.77
CA GLU A 750 -10.00 0.78 -14.40
C GLU A 750 -11.32 0.08 -14.11
N ARG A 751 -12.28 0.13 -15.05
CA ARG A 751 -13.55 -0.61 -14.93
C ARG A 751 -13.35 -2.11 -14.80
N GLU A 752 -12.50 -2.70 -15.62
CA GLU A 752 -12.23 -4.14 -15.59
C GLU A 752 -11.56 -4.56 -14.27
N ALA A 753 -10.59 -3.77 -13.79
CA ALA A 753 -9.92 -4.02 -12.52
C ALA A 753 -10.88 -3.86 -11.33
N ALA A 754 -11.72 -2.82 -11.32
CA ALA A 754 -12.72 -2.57 -10.28
C ALA A 754 -13.78 -3.69 -10.26
N ALA A 755 -14.31 -4.08 -11.42
CA ALA A 755 -15.27 -5.17 -11.53
C ALA A 755 -14.71 -6.50 -11.02
N ALA A 756 -13.45 -6.81 -11.33
CA ALA A 756 -12.78 -7.99 -10.81
C ALA A 756 -12.62 -7.95 -9.28
N ALA A 757 -12.31 -6.79 -8.70
CA ALA A 757 -12.21 -6.61 -7.25
C ALA A 757 -13.57 -6.79 -6.55
N CYS A 758 -14.62 -6.15 -7.07
CA CYS A 758 -15.99 -6.25 -6.55
C CYS A 758 -16.54 -7.67 -6.61
N ALA A 759 -16.37 -8.34 -7.75
CA ALA A 759 -16.75 -9.75 -7.89
C ALA A 759 -15.94 -10.65 -6.93
N GLY A 760 -14.64 -10.38 -6.77
CA GLY A 760 -13.77 -11.09 -5.82
C GLY A 760 -14.20 -10.91 -4.36
N ALA A 761 -14.78 -9.76 -4.00
CA ALA A 761 -15.35 -9.50 -2.67
C ALA A 761 -16.72 -10.18 -2.45
N GLY A 762 -17.27 -10.86 -3.46
CA GLY A 762 -18.55 -11.57 -3.36
C GLY A 762 -19.78 -10.69 -3.60
N VAL A 763 -19.59 -9.49 -4.17
CA VAL A 763 -20.70 -8.62 -4.56
C VAL A 763 -21.40 -9.25 -5.77
N THR A 764 -22.58 -9.82 -5.51
CA THR A 764 -23.34 -10.61 -6.50
C THR A 764 -24.63 -9.93 -6.94
N ASP A 765 -25.15 -9.01 -6.13
CA ASP A 765 -26.26 -8.17 -6.56
C ASP A 765 -25.76 -7.18 -7.63
N PRO A 766 -26.36 -7.14 -8.82
CA PRO A 766 -25.88 -6.29 -9.90
C PRO A 766 -25.82 -4.79 -9.59
N PHE A 767 -26.68 -4.28 -8.69
CA PHE A 767 -26.69 -2.86 -8.33
C PHE A 767 -25.57 -2.53 -7.36
N LEU A 768 -25.41 -3.36 -6.34
CA LEU A 768 -24.25 -3.25 -5.45
C LEU A 768 -22.95 -3.45 -6.23
N LEU A 769 -22.96 -4.27 -7.29
CA LEU A 769 -21.79 -4.48 -8.14
C LEU A 769 -21.44 -3.22 -8.95
N ASP A 770 -22.41 -2.54 -9.56
CA ASP A 770 -22.16 -1.32 -10.33
C ASP A 770 -21.71 -0.15 -9.43
N ALA A 771 -22.40 0.02 -8.30
CA ALA A 771 -22.02 0.92 -7.20
C ALA A 771 -20.57 0.66 -6.73
N CYS A 772 -20.24 -0.60 -6.45
CA CYS A 772 -18.89 -1.01 -6.10
C CYS A 772 -17.86 -0.69 -7.19
N VAL A 773 -18.20 -0.89 -8.47
CA VAL A 773 -17.29 -0.61 -9.59
C VAL A 773 -16.99 0.88 -9.67
N LEU A 774 -18.00 1.72 -9.46
CA LEU A 774 -17.86 3.17 -9.40
C LEU A 774 -16.92 3.57 -8.25
N ASP A 775 -17.25 3.12 -7.04
CA ASP A 775 -16.50 3.37 -5.81
C ASP A 775 -15.02 2.99 -5.95
N VAL A 776 -14.75 1.73 -6.29
CA VAL A 776 -13.38 1.18 -6.42
C VAL A 776 -12.64 1.84 -7.59
N GLY A 777 -13.34 2.11 -8.69
CA GLY A 777 -12.77 2.73 -9.87
C GLY A 777 -12.31 4.17 -9.62
N HIS A 778 -13.11 4.96 -8.91
CA HIS A 778 -12.78 6.37 -8.63
C HIS A 778 -11.83 6.54 -7.45
N SER A 779 -11.95 5.71 -6.42
CA SER A 779 -11.06 5.76 -5.26
C SER A 779 -9.70 5.09 -5.49
N GLY A 780 -9.67 4.04 -6.32
CA GLY A 780 -8.56 3.10 -6.40
C GLY A 780 -8.39 2.25 -5.14
N ASP A 781 -9.35 2.30 -4.20
CA ASP A 781 -9.30 1.63 -2.91
C ASP A 781 -10.23 0.40 -2.90
N PRO A 782 -9.69 -0.83 -2.79
CA PRO A 782 -10.50 -2.03 -2.74
C PRO A 782 -11.36 -2.15 -1.47
N ALA A 783 -11.13 -1.34 -0.42
CA ALA A 783 -11.95 -1.35 0.80
C ALA A 783 -13.42 -1.00 0.53
N PHE A 784 -13.72 -0.32 -0.58
CA PHE A 784 -15.09 -0.06 -1.01
C PHE A 784 -15.82 -1.32 -1.50
N ALA A 785 -15.11 -2.30 -2.05
CA ALA A 785 -15.72 -3.58 -2.43
C ALA A 785 -16.25 -4.35 -1.20
N ASP A 786 -15.51 -4.21 -0.12
CA ASP A 786 -15.81 -4.72 1.20
C ASP A 786 -17.04 -4.03 1.83
N SER A 787 -17.22 -2.73 1.57
CA SER A 787 -18.42 -1.95 1.92
C SER A 787 -19.64 -2.45 1.15
N ALA A 788 -19.53 -2.59 -0.17
CA ALA A 788 -20.61 -3.09 -1.03
C ALA A 788 -21.01 -4.53 -0.70
N ALA A 789 -20.07 -5.41 -0.33
CA ALA A 789 -20.37 -6.78 0.08
C ALA A 789 -21.18 -6.86 1.39
N GLY A 790 -21.01 -5.88 2.28
CA GLY A 790 -21.78 -5.76 3.53
C GLY A 790 -23.09 -4.99 3.39
N ALA A 791 -23.34 -4.38 2.23
CA ALA A 791 -24.52 -3.57 1.98
C ALA A 791 -25.77 -4.42 1.81
N VAL A 792 -26.92 -3.84 2.15
CA VAL A 792 -28.22 -4.48 1.91
C VAL A 792 -28.70 -4.05 0.53
N PRO A 793 -29.03 -5.01 -0.36
CA PRO A 793 -29.56 -4.68 -1.68
C PRO A 793 -30.80 -3.78 -1.60
N PRO A 794 -31.08 -3.02 -2.67
CA PRO A 794 -32.35 -2.32 -2.82
C PRO A 794 -33.53 -3.30 -2.63
N ALA A 795 -34.62 -2.85 -2.02
CA ALA A 795 -35.89 -3.57 -2.19
C ALA A 795 -36.34 -3.40 -3.66
N GLU A 796 -37.15 -4.32 -4.21
CA GLU A 796 -37.74 -4.16 -5.56
C GLU A 796 -38.27 -2.72 -5.74
N GLY A 797 -37.72 -1.98 -6.72
CA GLY A 797 -37.95 -0.54 -6.86
C GLY A 797 -37.11 0.07 -8.00
N MET A 798 -37.48 1.28 -8.43
CA MET A 798 -36.81 2.00 -9.53
C MET A 798 -35.34 2.33 -9.15
N ARG A 799 -34.40 1.94 -9.99
CA ARG A 799 -32.94 1.99 -9.80
C ARG A 799 -32.26 2.85 -10.85
N GLU A 800 -31.37 3.76 -10.50
CA GLU A 800 -30.66 4.58 -11.48
C GLU A 800 -29.77 3.74 -12.42
N LEU A 801 -29.92 3.95 -13.72
CA LEU A 801 -29.12 3.34 -14.79
C LEU A 801 -28.17 4.35 -15.45
N TYR A 802 -28.60 5.61 -15.54
CA TYR A 802 -27.83 6.67 -16.17
C TYR A 802 -28.35 8.05 -15.77
N ARG A 803 -27.46 8.93 -15.31
CA ARG A 803 -27.77 10.34 -15.09
C ARG A 803 -26.73 11.25 -15.73
N THR A 804 -27.19 12.33 -16.36
CA THR A 804 -26.33 13.42 -16.85
C THR A 804 -27.07 14.75 -16.88
N ASP A 805 -26.37 15.82 -16.48
CA ASP A 805 -26.81 17.21 -16.58
C ASP A 805 -26.04 17.97 -17.68
N PHE A 806 -25.21 17.27 -18.46
CA PHE A 806 -24.40 17.83 -19.56
C PHE A 806 -23.47 19.00 -19.21
N GLU A 807 -23.27 19.30 -17.93
CA GLU A 807 -22.30 20.29 -17.47
C GLU A 807 -20.85 19.77 -17.61
N GLY A 808 -20.67 18.45 -17.55
CA GLY A 808 -19.40 17.74 -17.73
C GLY A 808 -19.12 17.22 -19.17
N PRO A 809 -18.06 16.42 -19.35
CA PRO A 809 -17.80 15.71 -20.59
C PRO A 809 -18.97 14.77 -20.97
N ILE A 810 -19.28 14.65 -22.26
CA ILE A 810 -20.34 13.76 -22.71
C ILE A 810 -19.77 12.36 -22.95
N GLY A 811 -20.38 11.37 -22.31
CA GLY A 811 -19.96 9.97 -22.40
C GLY A 811 -20.04 9.38 -23.81
N ALA A 812 -19.20 8.36 -24.06
CA ALA A 812 -19.08 7.70 -25.36
C ALA A 812 -20.35 6.94 -25.82
N GLY A 813 -21.34 6.78 -24.95
CA GLY A 813 -22.63 6.16 -25.28
C GLY A 813 -23.54 7.04 -26.16
N TRP A 814 -23.21 8.32 -26.33
CA TRP A 814 -23.99 9.26 -27.13
C TRP A 814 -23.57 9.28 -28.61
N SER A 815 -24.53 9.38 -29.53
CA SER A 815 -24.26 9.53 -30.97
C SER A 815 -23.77 10.94 -31.35
N SER A 816 -23.96 11.92 -30.47
CA SER A 816 -23.52 13.30 -30.65
C SER A 816 -23.08 13.86 -29.30
N THR A 817 -22.01 14.66 -29.32
CA THR A 817 -21.50 15.38 -28.15
C THR A 817 -21.67 16.89 -28.27
N SER A 818 -22.49 17.35 -29.22
CA SER A 818 -22.76 18.78 -29.40
C SER A 818 -23.47 19.34 -28.17
N THR A 819 -22.90 20.39 -27.59
CA THR A 819 -23.50 21.14 -26.49
C THR A 819 -23.58 22.61 -26.85
N ASP A 820 -24.54 23.28 -26.24
CA ASP A 820 -24.69 24.72 -26.29
C ASP A 820 -24.95 25.27 -24.88
N VAL A 821 -24.85 26.58 -24.72
CA VAL A 821 -25.05 27.28 -23.44
C VAL A 821 -26.17 28.30 -23.60
N THR A 822 -27.13 28.26 -22.68
CA THR A 822 -28.28 29.16 -22.72
C THR A 822 -27.85 30.63 -22.51
N PRO A 823 -28.44 31.60 -23.26
CA PRO A 823 -28.11 33.02 -23.11
C PRO A 823 -28.33 33.59 -21.70
N ILE A 824 -29.39 33.14 -21.03
CA ILE A 824 -29.70 33.47 -19.63
C ILE A 824 -29.40 32.25 -18.76
N GLY A 825 -28.76 32.48 -17.62
CA GLY A 825 -28.40 31.43 -16.66
C GLY A 825 -27.11 30.67 -17.00
N GLY A 826 -26.69 30.65 -18.27
CA GLY A 826 -25.48 29.96 -18.69
C GLY A 826 -25.55 28.44 -18.51
N ARG A 827 -26.74 27.84 -18.64
CA ARG A 827 -26.99 26.40 -18.48
C ARG A 827 -26.43 25.68 -19.69
N ARG A 828 -25.59 24.67 -19.50
CA ARG A 828 -25.04 23.88 -20.60
C ARG A 828 -25.95 22.68 -20.83
N PHE A 829 -26.26 22.37 -22.08
CA PHE A 829 -27.18 21.30 -22.41
C PHE A 829 -26.75 20.56 -23.69
N LEU A 830 -27.28 19.36 -23.90
CA LEU A 830 -27.05 18.60 -25.13
C LEU A 830 -27.92 19.17 -26.26
N GLY A 831 -27.27 19.80 -27.24
CA GLY A 831 -27.93 20.57 -28.30
C GLY A 831 -27.02 21.69 -28.83
N GLN A 832 -27.55 22.67 -29.57
CA GLN A 832 -28.87 22.67 -30.19
C GLN A 832 -28.95 21.66 -31.34
N PHE A 833 -30.07 20.96 -31.46
CA PHE A 833 -30.36 20.02 -32.53
C PHE A 833 -31.56 20.46 -33.36
N ASN A 834 -31.62 20.00 -34.61
CA ASN A 834 -32.70 20.25 -35.54
C ASN A 834 -33.42 18.94 -35.90
N ASN A 835 -33.54 18.57 -37.18
CA ASN A 835 -34.26 17.38 -37.65
C ASN A 835 -33.50 16.04 -37.45
N GLU A 836 -32.42 16.04 -36.66
CA GLU A 836 -31.62 14.83 -36.44
C GLU A 836 -32.15 13.97 -35.29
N THR A 837 -31.66 12.73 -35.26
CA THR A 837 -31.87 11.80 -34.15
C THR A 837 -30.57 11.68 -33.36
N VAL A 838 -30.65 11.90 -32.06
CA VAL A 838 -29.55 11.73 -31.12
C VAL A 838 -29.87 10.54 -30.23
N THR A 839 -28.92 9.62 -30.08
CA THR A 839 -29.13 8.36 -29.36
C THR A 839 -28.19 8.23 -28.18
N LEU A 840 -28.68 7.59 -27.12
CA LEU A 840 -27.90 7.13 -25.98
C LEU A 840 -28.01 5.61 -25.90
N ARG A 841 -26.88 4.91 -25.91
CA ARG A 841 -26.83 3.46 -25.69
C ARG A 841 -26.29 3.15 -24.29
N LEU A 842 -27.08 2.43 -23.50
CA LEU A 842 -26.68 1.82 -22.23
C LEU A 842 -26.62 0.31 -22.43
N ALA A 843 -25.54 -0.32 -21.98
CA ALA A 843 -25.28 -1.74 -22.17
C ALA A 843 -24.90 -2.41 -20.85
N GLY A 844 -25.13 -3.72 -20.75
CA GLY A 844 -24.82 -4.47 -19.53
C GLY A 844 -25.76 -4.20 -18.35
N LEU A 845 -27.01 -3.83 -18.63
CA LEU A 845 -28.04 -3.58 -17.63
C LEU A 845 -28.34 -4.84 -16.82
N ALA A 846 -28.44 -4.66 -15.50
CA ALA A 846 -28.93 -5.68 -14.58
C ALA A 846 -30.35 -6.17 -14.95
N PRO A 847 -30.77 -7.38 -14.55
CA PRO A 847 -32.14 -7.83 -14.74
C PRO A 847 -33.16 -6.83 -14.18
N HIS A 848 -34.10 -6.42 -15.04
CA HIS A 848 -35.17 -5.48 -14.74
C HIS A 848 -36.41 -5.82 -15.59
N SER A 849 -37.51 -5.17 -15.27
CA SER A 849 -38.83 -5.37 -15.90
C SER A 849 -39.38 -4.09 -16.52
N ARG A 850 -38.89 -2.93 -16.06
CA ARG A 850 -39.29 -1.61 -16.55
C ARG A 850 -38.12 -0.64 -16.56
N VAL A 851 -38.22 0.38 -17.40
CA VAL A 851 -37.33 1.55 -17.43
C VAL A 851 -38.18 2.80 -17.38
N LYS A 852 -37.78 3.80 -16.60
CA LYS A 852 -38.34 5.15 -16.59
C LYS A 852 -37.28 6.15 -17.01
N VAL A 853 -37.61 6.99 -17.99
CA VAL A 853 -36.72 8.00 -18.59
C VAL A 853 -37.29 9.37 -18.27
N SER A 854 -36.51 10.24 -17.63
CA SER A 854 -36.89 11.60 -17.27
C SER A 854 -35.84 12.60 -17.75
N PHE A 855 -36.24 13.76 -18.27
CA PHE A 855 -35.33 14.80 -18.76
C PHE A 855 -36.05 16.13 -18.93
N ASP A 856 -35.27 17.20 -18.95
CA ASP A 856 -35.74 18.52 -19.37
C ASP A 856 -35.60 18.63 -20.90
N LEU A 857 -36.70 18.92 -21.59
CA LEU A 857 -36.71 19.26 -23.00
C LEU A 857 -36.70 20.77 -23.17
N TYR A 858 -35.68 21.29 -23.84
CA TYR A 858 -35.61 22.69 -24.25
C TYR A 858 -36.19 22.83 -25.66
N VAL A 859 -37.30 23.55 -25.77
CA VAL A 859 -37.93 23.91 -27.04
C VAL A 859 -37.53 25.36 -27.34
N ILE A 860 -36.68 25.54 -28.34
CA ILE A 860 -35.96 26.80 -28.55
C ILE A 860 -36.49 27.48 -29.81
N ARG A 861 -36.87 28.76 -29.66
CA ARG A 861 -37.38 29.65 -30.71
C ARG A 861 -38.71 29.17 -31.32
N SER A 862 -38.93 29.29 -32.63
CA SER A 862 -40.26 29.43 -33.25
C SER A 862 -41.00 28.12 -33.52
N TRP A 863 -41.04 27.16 -32.59
CA TRP A 863 -41.83 25.96 -32.84
C TRP A 863 -43.32 26.34 -33.05
N ASP A 864 -43.88 25.91 -34.18
CA ASP A 864 -45.19 26.22 -34.74
C ASP A 864 -46.29 25.25 -34.25
N GLY A 865 -45.92 24.17 -33.56
CA GLY A 865 -46.86 23.21 -32.97
C GLY A 865 -47.42 22.21 -33.97
N ASN A 866 -48.74 22.05 -33.98
CA ASN A 866 -49.47 21.03 -34.74
C ASN A 866 -49.27 21.09 -36.26
N ASP A 867 -48.66 22.16 -36.77
CA ASP A 867 -48.35 22.33 -38.18
C ASP A 867 -47.08 21.60 -38.63
N GLY A 868 -46.32 20.97 -37.73
CA GLY A 868 -45.24 20.06 -38.14
C GLY A 868 -44.16 19.77 -37.10
N ASP A 869 -44.06 20.57 -36.04
CA ASP A 869 -42.88 20.57 -35.17
C ASP A 869 -43.00 19.55 -34.07
N VAL A 870 -42.46 18.37 -34.37
CA VAL A 870 -42.64 17.17 -33.58
C VAL A 870 -41.34 16.86 -32.85
N PHE A 871 -41.47 16.58 -31.56
CA PHE A 871 -40.43 15.90 -30.79
C PHE A 871 -40.85 14.46 -30.51
N SER A 872 -39.90 13.54 -30.58
CA SER A 872 -40.12 12.11 -30.32
C SER A 872 -39.04 11.54 -29.40
N LEU A 873 -39.48 10.62 -28.53
CA LEU A 873 -38.64 9.72 -27.75
C LEU A 873 -38.99 8.28 -28.13
N GLY A 874 -37.98 7.45 -28.37
CA GLY A 874 -38.12 6.01 -28.53
C GLY A 874 -37.03 5.24 -27.80
N ALA A 875 -37.24 3.93 -27.64
CA ALA A 875 -36.24 2.99 -27.13
C ALA A 875 -36.14 1.74 -28.02
N SER A 876 -35.04 1.00 -27.93
CA SER A 876 -34.95 -0.37 -28.48
C SER A 876 -36.11 -1.23 -27.95
N GLY A 877 -36.84 -1.89 -28.86
CA GLY A 877 -38.05 -2.66 -28.53
C GLY A 877 -39.34 -1.84 -28.44
N SER A 878 -39.25 -0.55 -28.10
CA SER A 878 -40.38 0.40 -28.00
C SER A 878 -40.11 1.67 -28.80
N PRO A 879 -40.21 1.63 -30.14
CA PRO A 879 -39.68 2.68 -31.02
C PRO A 879 -40.38 4.05 -30.92
N ARG A 880 -41.51 4.15 -30.21
CA ARG A 880 -42.24 5.42 -29.97
C ARG A 880 -42.82 5.41 -28.56
N ILE A 881 -42.06 5.97 -27.60
CA ILE A 881 -42.49 6.19 -26.21
C ILE A 881 -43.39 7.43 -26.15
N VAL A 882 -42.92 8.55 -26.71
CA VAL A 882 -43.73 9.74 -26.95
C VAL A 882 -43.46 10.31 -28.34
N GLN A 883 -44.51 10.84 -28.95
CA GLN A 883 -44.42 11.64 -30.16
C GLN A 883 -45.52 12.69 -30.10
N THR A 884 -45.15 13.97 -30.09
CA THR A 884 -46.09 15.09 -29.94
C THR A 884 -45.48 16.36 -30.50
N THR A 885 -46.27 17.43 -30.59
CA THR A 885 -45.82 18.75 -31.04
C THR A 885 -45.77 19.74 -29.89
N PHE A 886 -44.91 20.75 -30.04
CA PHE A 886 -44.72 21.84 -29.09
C PHE A 886 -44.83 23.18 -29.82
N ALA A 887 -45.37 24.20 -29.16
CA ALA A 887 -45.48 25.54 -29.74
C ALA A 887 -44.92 26.61 -28.80
N ASN A 888 -44.12 27.52 -29.35
CA ASN A 888 -43.65 28.74 -28.68
C ASN A 888 -44.29 30.01 -29.25
N THR A 889 -44.82 29.95 -30.48
CA THR A 889 -45.42 31.11 -31.14
C THR A 889 -46.72 30.74 -31.83
N GLY A 890 -47.80 31.51 -31.60
CA GLY A 890 -49.01 31.63 -32.42
C GLY A 890 -49.90 30.38 -32.66
N GLY A 891 -49.31 29.20 -32.77
CA GLY A 891 -49.94 27.91 -33.08
C GLY A 891 -50.40 27.14 -31.86
N LEU A 892 -51.16 26.08 -32.13
CA LEU A 892 -51.62 25.12 -31.12
C LEU A 892 -50.66 23.93 -31.09
N GLN A 893 -50.47 23.33 -29.92
CA GLN A 893 -49.64 22.14 -29.75
C GLN A 893 -50.47 20.92 -29.37
N SER A 894 -49.92 19.73 -29.60
CA SER A 894 -50.54 18.47 -29.17
C SER A 894 -50.23 18.20 -27.69
N PHE A 895 -49.03 18.54 -27.20
CA PHE A 895 -48.65 18.28 -25.81
C PHE A 895 -49.58 19.01 -24.82
N PRO A 896 -50.10 18.33 -23.77
CA PRO A 896 -49.65 17.04 -23.21
C PRO A 896 -50.19 15.77 -23.89
N ASP A 897 -51.06 15.89 -24.89
CA ASP A 897 -51.55 14.73 -25.63
C ASP A 897 -50.53 14.23 -26.67
N LEU A 898 -50.73 13.01 -27.16
CA LEU A 898 -49.99 12.47 -28.29
C LEU A 898 -50.35 13.20 -29.59
N LEU A 899 -49.43 13.16 -30.56
CA LEU A 899 -49.59 13.77 -31.87
C LEU A 899 -50.97 13.47 -32.49
N GLY A 900 -51.76 14.52 -32.73
CA GLY A 900 -53.07 14.43 -33.38
C GLY A 900 -54.26 14.13 -32.46
N TRP A 901 -54.05 14.01 -31.14
CA TRP A 901 -55.12 13.73 -30.17
C TRP A 901 -55.57 14.93 -29.34
N GLY A 902 -54.86 16.07 -29.44
CA GLY A 902 -55.15 17.30 -28.69
C GLY A 902 -54.74 18.58 -29.44
N SER A 903 -55.30 19.72 -29.03
CA SER A 903 -54.92 21.04 -29.56
C SER A 903 -55.01 22.05 -28.43
N HIS A 904 -53.85 22.34 -27.84
CA HIS A 904 -53.69 23.17 -26.66
C HIS A 904 -52.99 24.48 -27.01
N PRO A 905 -53.21 25.55 -26.24
CA PRO A 905 -52.43 26.78 -26.38
C PRO A 905 -50.92 26.51 -26.32
N MET A 906 -50.13 27.36 -26.98
CA MET A 906 -48.67 27.31 -26.90
C MET A 906 -48.18 27.27 -25.44
N ARG A 907 -47.11 26.51 -25.18
CA ARG A 907 -46.47 26.35 -23.87
C ARG A 907 -47.35 25.69 -22.80
N THR A 908 -48.45 25.04 -23.18
CA THR A 908 -49.27 24.28 -22.23
C THR A 908 -48.45 23.15 -21.62
N GLY A 909 -48.34 23.12 -20.29
CA GLY A 909 -47.54 22.12 -19.57
C GLY A 909 -46.04 22.42 -19.52
N ALA A 910 -45.60 23.59 -20.01
CA ALA A 910 -44.23 24.04 -19.81
C ALA A 910 -43.97 24.35 -18.33
N ALA A 911 -42.84 23.89 -17.83
CA ALA A 911 -42.36 24.18 -16.48
C ALA A 911 -41.74 25.58 -16.39
N GLU A 912 -41.12 26.03 -17.47
CA GLU A 912 -40.55 27.38 -17.61
C GLU A 912 -40.91 27.96 -18.98
N SER A 913 -40.99 29.28 -19.05
CA SER A 913 -41.30 30.01 -20.29
C SER A 913 -40.47 31.28 -20.35
N ASP A 914 -39.78 31.49 -21.47
CA ASP A 914 -38.85 32.60 -21.71
C ASP A 914 -37.78 32.73 -20.60
N SER A 915 -37.28 31.59 -20.10
CA SER A 915 -36.25 31.54 -19.05
C SER A 915 -34.84 31.35 -19.59
N LEU A 916 -34.69 30.76 -20.78
CA LEU A 916 -33.38 30.42 -21.35
C LEU A 916 -32.75 31.61 -22.08
N GLY A 917 -33.54 32.58 -22.52
CA GLY A 917 -33.07 33.85 -23.07
C GLY A 917 -32.84 33.85 -24.58
N TYR A 918 -33.48 32.96 -25.32
CA TYR A 918 -33.39 32.95 -26.78
C TYR A 918 -34.38 33.98 -27.38
N ASP A 919 -33.85 35.02 -28.03
CA ASP A 919 -34.64 36.13 -28.60
C ASP A 919 -35.46 35.75 -29.87
N PHE A 920 -36.32 36.68 -30.31
CA PHE A 920 -37.24 36.65 -31.46
C PHE A 920 -38.54 35.84 -31.29
N TYR A 921 -38.48 34.63 -30.73
CA TYR A 921 -39.65 33.74 -30.64
C TYR A 921 -39.77 33.00 -29.30
N GLY A 922 -38.87 33.29 -28.35
CA GLY A 922 -38.90 32.80 -26.99
C GLY A 922 -38.46 31.35 -26.84
N ASP A 923 -38.66 30.81 -25.65
CA ASP A 923 -38.27 29.45 -25.29
C ASP A 923 -39.24 28.84 -24.27
N SER A 924 -39.25 27.52 -24.18
CA SER A 924 -39.95 26.80 -23.12
C SER A 924 -39.19 25.54 -22.70
N VAL A 925 -39.32 25.21 -21.41
CA VAL A 925 -38.74 24.02 -20.81
C VAL A 925 -39.85 23.09 -20.34
N TYR A 926 -39.75 21.81 -20.67
CA TYR A 926 -40.69 20.78 -20.23
C TYR A 926 -39.95 19.71 -19.44
N ARG A 927 -40.42 19.42 -18.22
CA ARG A 927 -39.94 18.30 -17.42
C ARG A 927 -40.72 17.05 -17.81
N LEU A 928 -40.12 16.19 -18.60
CA LEU A 928 -40.77 15.02 -19.18
C LEU A 928 -40.34 13.75 -18.43
N SER A 929 -41.28 12.82 -18.22
CA SER A 929 -41.00 11.53 -17.60
C SER A 929 -41.89 10.45 -18.20
N TYR A 930 -41.29 9.36 -18.67
CA TYR A 930 -41.99 8.24 -19.31
C TYR A 930 -41.48 6.90 -18.81
N GLU A 931 -42.40 5.99 -18.52
CA GLU A 931 -42.10 4.62 -18.09
C GLU A 931 -42.49 3.63 -19.19
N LEU A 932 -41.63 2.64 -19.45
CA LEU A 932 -41.85 1.60 -20.43
C LEU A 932 -41.44 0.21 -19.90
N PRO A 933 -42.12 -0.87 -20.33
CA PRO A 933 -41.63 -2.22 -20.14
C PRO A 933 -40.31 -2.41 -20.90
N HIS A 934 -39.30 -2.94 -20.22
CA HIS A 934 -38.01 -3.29 -20.80
C HIS A 934 -37.33 -4.34 -19.91
N SER A 935 -36.66 -5.31 -20.51
CA SER A 935 -35.99 -6.40 -19.78
C SER A 935 -34.71 -6.89 -20.46
N GLU A 936 -34.32 -6.25 -21.55
CA GLU A 936 -33.11 -6.61 -22.28
C GLU A 936 -31.88 -6.01 -21.59
N PRO A 937 -30.70 -6.64 -21.70
CA PRO A 937 -29.47 -6.17 -21.06
C PRO A 937 -28.90 -4.89 -21.71
N ASP A 938 -29.43 -4.45 -22.85
CA ASP A 938 -29.01 -3.22 -23.53
C ASP A 938 -30.26 -2.39 -23.89
N ILE A 939 -30.20 -1.07 -23.68
CA ILE A 939 -31.23 -0.13 -24.16
C ILE A 939 -30.60 0.98 -25.00
N GLU A 940 -31.21 1.29 -26.15
CA GLU A 940 -30.87 2.46 -26.97
C GLU A 940 -32.03 3.45 -26.96
N LEU A 941 -31.86 4.58 -26.27
CA LEU A 941 -32.80 5.70 -26.27
C LEU A 941 -32.56 6.57 -27.51
N ARG A 942 -33.64 7.05 -28.13
CA ARG A 942 -33.61 7.86 -29.36
C ARG A 942 -34.44 9.12 -29.16
N PHE A 943 -33.79 10.27 -29.16
CA PHE A 943 -34.40 11.59 -29.09
C PHE A 943 -34.36 12.21 -30.49
N SER A 944 -35.48 12.73 -30.99
CA SER A 944 -35.50 13.34 -32.31
C SER A 944 -36.47 14.51 -32.44
N GLY A 945 -36.04 15.51 -33.20
CA GLY A 945 -36.91 16.54 -33.77
C GLY A 945 -37.26 16.18 -35.21
N SER A 946 -38.47 16.54 -35.66
CA SER A 946 -38.86 16.42 -37.05
C SER A 946 -39.87 17.50 -37.44
N GLY A 947 -39.81 17.93 -38.70
CA GLY A 947 -40.65 19.02 -39.21
C GLY A 947 -40.07 20.41 -38.95
N LEU A 948 -38.96 20.47 -38.21
CA LEU A 948 -38.32 21.72 -37.84
C LEU A 948 -37.72 22.41 -39.07
N GLN A 949 -37.65 23.73 -39.01
CA GLN A 949 -37.04 24.57 -40.03
C GLN A 949 -35.52 24.54 -39.89
N TRP A 950 -34.81 25.65 -40.07
CA TRP A 950 -33.36 25.69 -39.90
C TRP A 950 -33.01 25.99 -38.43
N ILE A 951 -31.79 25.63 -37.99
CA ILE A 951 -31.42 25.59 -36.56
C ILE A 951 -31.52 26.92 -35.79
N GLY A 952 -31.47 28.07 -36.47
CA GLY A 952 -31.66 29.38 -35.84
C GLY A 952 -33.11 29.88 -35.83
N ASP A 953 -34.04 29.14 -36.43
CA ASP A 953 -35.49 29.30 -36.24
C ASP A 953 -36.01 28.32 -35.20
N GLU A 954 -35.69 27.04 -35.36
CA GLU A 954 -36.29 25.96 -34.57
C GLU A 954 -35.23 24.93 -34.23
N SER A 955 -35.04 24.76 -32.93
CA SER A 955 -34.14 23.75 -32.41
C SER A 955 -34.62 23.22 -31.07
N TRP A 956 -34.03 22.12 -30.66
CA TRP A 956 -34.24 21.53 -29.35
C TRP A 956 -32.93 21.15 -28.70
N GLY A 957 -33.00 20.95 -27.39
CA GLY A 957 -31.94 20.33 -26.62
C GLY A 957 -32.54 19.55 -25.46
N ILE A 958 -31.73 18.73 -24.82
CA ILE A 958 -32.11 18.05 -23.58
C ILE A 958 -31.10 18.35 -22.48
N ASP A 959 -31.63 18.37 -21.26
CA ASP A 959 -30.87 18.58 -20.04
C ASP A 959 -31.39 17.68 -18.92
N ASN A 960 -30.63 17.49 -17.83
CA ASN A 960 -31.03 16.75 -16.64
C ASN A 960 -31.63 15.35 -16.93
N LEU A 961 -30.99 14.56 -17.80
CA LEU A 961 -31.45 13.22 -18.14
C LEU A 961 -31.19 12.25 -16.99
N ASP A 962 -32.22 11.54 -16.59
CA ASP A 962 -32.21 10.43 -15.63
C ASP A 962 -32.93 9.21 -16.23
N VAL A 963 -32.28 8.06 -16.21
CA VAL A 963 -32.80 6.78 -16.66
C VAL A 963 -32.74 5.85 -15.48
N VAL A 964 -33.89 5.33 -15.04
CA VAL A 964 -34.00 4.38 -13.92
C VAL A 964 -34.70 3.10 -14.37
N ALA A 965 -34.49 1.96 -13.70
CA ALA A 965 -35.09 0.67 -14.02
C ALA A 965 -35.59 -0.09 -12.79
N GLN A 966 -36.71 -0.80 -12.92
CA GLN A 966 -37.32 -1.59 -11.85
C GLN A 966 -37.14 -3.08 -12.08
#